data_AF-A0A838UUS4-F1
#
_entry.id   AF-A0A838UUS4-F1
#
_cell.length_a   1.000
_cell.length_b   1.000
_cell.length_c   1.000
_cell.angle_alpha   90.00
_cell.angle_beta   90.00
_cell.angle_gamma   90.00
#
_symmetry.space_group_name_H-M   'P 1'
#
loop_
_entity.id
_entity.type
_entity.pdbx_description
1 polymer ?
#
loop_
_entity_poly.entity_id
_entity_poly.type
_entity_poly.pdbx_seq_one_letter_code
_entity_poly.pdbx_strand_id
1 'polypeptide(L)'
;MTNVYQTTDAEASPAEPLCFLCAYSAHPCQIAQVEGTLIGARVEQRQAAQTGHTRARSVPVIGVRTDDGARVRVNLGPEHVGLVSRLAALTDEARQLVRLRVWHLAQGKANPPAPGQDPFRVALALPESLVVVAPDLLLNITDLSQGDYCVRQEVLHEMFPGTHGGAAVRGTLIHNIFKERLKDPTSTTEILLEDGLHAAVVALAEAGTTENEVRTEVAPHLAALDAWYARQGKALDPQHVRAESFLLAPELGLKGRLDILWADGADRRLLELKTGKPGNEPPKLEHRWQVYGYHALLAARGTGAQRLPGATLLYSSTSDVATAFGIPAKLHDMQRVMALRNELALVRVTGRVPAPPGGNKCARCMLHPRCAEASALLGWEAPPGDAPLRQDDRTAKWFRHWWSLQRLEGRAAEAQTHALWQQSAAERIAAGSAIQLTETLGMRPDDRNRHEWIYTFRCANASELREGDEVLLSEGDPVLGQVVSGAILRISNDRLEVWAREQIDHPTLLDRYTADVMNRRMQHNLTRWLHGDAHRQKLVRGEVTPRFDHDAPPFNLEATRGLNAEQADAVVRALTMKDYLLIQGPPGTGKTNVIAAITQALLARGYRVALAAYTNQATDTMLRRLVLNGITNVVRLGHELSAAPEVRDYRLLPQTRARTGQEHPSAEEVRRTMRAAPVVAATVATWSAEAHEVEATMPLFDVVIIDEASQLTVPAALGALRWGRRFILVGDSRQLPPLVQSEAAKLGGLGASLFDALRERATENDLIALKRQYRMHADICAFPSQQFYGGRLIADGSVATATLPITPARYEAILDPARPLVWVDVMPQDGGQSAKLNEAEARVAAALAHALADSGLDPSEIGIIAPFRAQVAHIRHLAEDLVRRGATIDTVDRFQGGERAAIILSLVIATPPGEGSPVSGFLDEPRRLNVGLTRARQKLIILGHRPALEAMPLLHALAEHCANKVRWDGPTPSPSGGGSGSEGMSS
;
A
#
# COMPACT_ATOMS: atom_id res chain seq x y z
N MET A 1 -15.35 -2.76 41.39
CA MET A 1 -16.76 -2.89 41.81
C MET A 1 -17.61 -2.69 40.56
N THR A 2 -18.42 -3.60 40.03
CA THR A 2 -18.70 -5.03 40.27
C THR A 2 -19.50 -5.46 39.04
N ASN A 3 -19.15 -6.58 38.42
CA ASN A 3 -19.90 -7.42 37.47
C ASN A 3 -21.26 -6.94 36.94
N VAL A 4 -21.33 -6.72 35.63
CA VAL A 4 -22.43 -7.21 34.76
C VAL A 4 -21.77 -7.67 33.45
N TYR A 5 -22.19 -8.81 32.90
CA TYR A 5 -21.60 -9.60 31.79
C TYR A 5 -20.72 -10.79 32.22
N GLN A 6 -21.29 -11.68 33.02
CA GLN A 6 -20.99 -13.11 32.95
C GLN A 6 -22.29 -13.91 33.02
N THR A 7 -22.27 -15.06 32.32
CA THR A 7 -23.29 -16.11 32.17
C THR A 7 -24.29 -15.86 31.04
N THR A 8 -24.49 -16.77 30.07
CA THR A 8 -24.25 -18.22 30.01
C THR A 8 -23.91 -18.68 28.59
N ASP A 9 -22.93 -19.58 28.49
CA ASP A 9 -22.77 -20.51 27.37
C ASP A 9 -24.01 -21.41 27.29
N ALA A 10 -24.94 -21.05 26.44
CA ALA A 10 -25.80 -22.00 25.76
C ALA A 10 -25.37 -21.95 24.30
N GLU A 11 -25.07 -23.10 23.72
CA GLU A 11 -24.95 -23.31 22.27
C GLU A 11 -26.26 -22.89 21.59
N ALA A 12 -26.46 -21.59 21.44
CA ALA A 12 -27.46 -21.05 20.55
C ALA A 12 -26.96 -21.37 19.15
N SER A 13 -27.64 -22.30 18.48
CA SER A 13 -27.57 -22.42 17.02
C SER A 13 -27.53 -21.00 16.43
N PRO A 14 -26.55 -20.64 15.59
CA PRO A 14 -26.45 -19.28 15.09
C PRO A 14 -27.78 -18.95 14.42
N ALA A 15 -28.51 -17.97 14.98
CA ALA A 15 -29.77 -17.53 14.39
C ALA A 15 -29.49 -17.15 12.94
N GLU A 16 -30.23 -17.72 11.99
CA GLU A 16 -30.03 -17.43 10.56
C GLU A 16 -30.04 -15.90 10.35
N PRO A 17 -29.04 -15.35 9.63
CA PRO A 17 -28.92 -13.90 9.47
C PRO A 17 -30.15 -13.36 8.76
N LEU A 18 -30.99 -12.64 9.50
CA LEU A 18 -32.13 -11.93 8.94
C LEU A 18 -31.64 -10.93 7.90
N CYS A 19 -32.28 -10.89 6.72
CA CYS A 19 -31.96 -9.92 5.68
C CYS A 19 -32.08 -8.49 6.24
N PHE A 20 -31.00 -7.70 6.21
CA PHE A 20 -30.97 -6.34 6.77
C PHE A 20 -32.03 -5.40 6.17
N LEU A 21 -32.53 -5.71 4.97
CA LEU A 21 -33.62 -4.97 4.33
C LEU A 21 -34.99 -5.24 4.96
N CYS A 22 -35.16 -6.34 5.72
CA CYS A 22 -36.38 -6.59 6.49
C CYS A 22 -36.58 -5.54 7.59
N ALA A 23 -35.54 -4.86 8.06
CA ALA A 23 -35.67 -3.71 8.96
C ALA A 23 -36.47 -2.55 8.33
N TYR A 24 -36.53 -2.49 7.00
CA TYR A 24 -37.25 -1.48 6.24
C TYR A 24 -38.60 -1.97 5.71
N SER A 25 -38.96 -3.25 5.91
CA SER A 25 -40.14 -3.87 5.30
C SER A 25 -41.08 -4.48 6.34
N ALA A 26 -42.38 -4.47 6.02
CA ALA A 26 -43.39 -5.23 6.77
C ALA A 26 -43.49 -6.70 6.28
N HIS A 27 -42.73 -7.08 5.25
CA HIS A 27 -42.76 -8.39 4.62
C HIS A 27 -41.48 -9.17 4.94
N PRO A 28 -41.52 -10.18 5.84
CA PRO A 28 -40.36 -11.03 6.07
C PRO A 28 -40.04 -11.80 4.78
N CYS A 29 -38.80 -11.71 4.30
CA CYS A 29 -38.34 -12.54 3.19
C CYS A 29 -37.73 -13.84 3.74
N GLN A 30 -38.07 -14.99 3.16
CA GLN A 30 -37.31 -16.23 3.37
C GLN A 30 -36.04 -16.10 2.53
N ILE A 31 -34.91 -15.88 3.19
CA ILE A 31 -33.62 -15.41 2.65
C ILE A 31 -33.39 -15.88 1.21
N ALA A 32 -33.51 -14.95 0.27
CA ALA A 32 -33.19 -15.17 -1.14
C ALA A 32 -32.24 -14.07 -1.60
N GLN A 33 -30.97 -14.28 -1.29
CA GLN A 33 -29.89 -13.67 -2.03
C GLN A 33 -29.70 -14.49 -3.31
N VAL A 34 -29.56 -13.82 -4.45
CA VAL A 34 -29.02 -14.44 -5.66
C VAL A 34 -27.68 -13.80 -5.93
N GLU A 35 -26.62 -14.59 -5.89
CA GLU A 35 -25.26 -14.14 -6.20
C GLU A 35 -24.63 -15.00 -7.27
N GLY A 36 -23.92 -14.36 -8.21
CA GLY A 36 -23.21 -15.07 -9.27
C GLY A 36 -22.85 -14.17 -10.44
N THR A 37 -22.39 -14.76 -11.53
CA THR A 37 -21.98 -14.05 -12.75
C THR A 37 -23.18 -13.67 -13.61
N LEU A 38 -23.18 -12.46 -14.17
CA LEU A 38 -24.17 -12.02 -15.15
C LEU A 38 -24.06 -12.86 -16.44
N ILE A 39 -25.17 -13.48 -16.84
CA ILE A 39 -25.28 -14.24 -18.10
C ILE A 39 -26.26 -13.62 -19.10
N GLY A 40 -27.04 -12.61 -18.69
CA GLY A 40 -27.91 -11.88 -19.59
C GLY A 40 -28.67 -10.76 -18.89
N ALA A 41 -29.04 -9.72 -19.64
CA ALA A 41 -29.83 -8.60 -19.16
C ALA A 41 -30.72 -8.07 -20.29
N ARG A 42 -31.99 -7.78 -20.00
CA ARG A 42 -32.94 -7.19 -20.97
C ARG A 42 -34.12 -6.52 -20.30
N VAL A 43 -34.73 -5.56 -20.98
CA VAL A 43 -35.99 -4.93 -20.55
C VAL A 43 -37.12 -5.50 -21.40
N GLU A 44 -38.03 -6.24 -20.77
CA GLU A 44 -39.20 -6.83 -21.44
C GLU A 44 -40.41 -5.90 -21.35
N GLN A 45 -41.24 -5.85 -22.39
CA GLN A 45 -42.53 -5.15 -22.34
C GLN A 45 -43.64 -6.13 -21.94
N ARG A 46 -44.32 -5.89 -20.82
CA ARG A 46 -45.50 -6.69 -20.43
C ARG A 46 -46.78 -5.85 -20.52
N GLN A 47 -47.83 -6.44 -21.07
CA GLN A 47 -49.17 -5.85 -21.07
C GLN A 47 -49.82 -6.12 -19.72
N ALA A 48 -50.22 -5.07 -18.99
CA ALA A 48 -51.00 -5.22 -17.77
C ALA A 48 -52.49 -5.24 -18.14
N ALA A 49 -53.16 -6.37 -17.91
CA ALA A 49 -54.60 -6.48 -18.03
C ALA A 49 -55.26 -6.04 -16.71
N GLN A 50 -55.56 -4.75 -16.56
CA GLN A 50 -56.54 -4.29 -15.57
C GLN A 50 -57.17 -2.96 -16.00
N THR A 51 -58.50 -2.99 -16.12
CA THR A 51 -59.45 -1.86 -16.24
C THR A 51 -59.14 -0.79 -17.29
N GLY A 52 -59.43 -1.09 -18.55
CA GLY A 52 -59.80 -0.10 -19.58
C GLY A 52 -58.70 0.82 -20.14
N HIS A 53 -57.48 0.81 -19.60
CA HIS A 53 -56.35 1.58 -20.14
C HIS A 53 -55.10 0.69 -20.21
N THR A 54 -54.75 0.21 -21.41
CA THR A 54 -53.53 -0.58 -21.65
C THR A 54 -52.29 0.31 -21.62
N ARG A 55 -51.57 0.34 -20.50
CA ARG A 55 -50.18 0.82 -20.46
C ARG A 55 -49.23 -0.38 -20.44
N ALA A 56 -48.33 -0.44 -21.43
CA ALA A 56 -47.21 -1.37 -21.41
C ALA A 56 -46.28 -1.04 -20.23
N ARG A 57 -45.93 -2.03 -19.41
CA ARG A 57 -45.01 -1.87 -18.28
C ARG A 57 -43.69 -2.56 -18.62
N SER A 58 -42.61 -1.77 -18.61
CA SER A 58 -41.24 -2.28 -18.74
C SER A 58 -40.86 -3.10 -17.50
N VAL A 59 -40.46 -4.34 -17.71
CA VAL A 59 -39.97 -5.26 -16.66
C VAL A 59 -38.48 -5.52 -16.92
N PRO A 60 -37.58 -4.96 -16.10
CA PRO A 60 -36.15 -5.26 -16.19
C PRO A 60 -35.89 -6.68 -15.70
N VAL A 61 -35.09 -7.43 -16.46
CA VAL A 61 -34.78 -8.84 -16.21
C VAL A 61 -33.27 -9.05 -16.32
N ILE A 62 -32.72 -9.75 -15.34
CA ILE A 62 -31.33 -10.23 -15.38
C ILE A 62 -31.30 -11.76 -15.24
N GLY A 63 -30.30 -12.37 -15.88
CA GLY A 63 -29.92 -13.76 -15.71
C GLY A 63 -28.61 -13.83 -14.96
N VAL A 64 -28.58 -14.61 -13.89
CA VAL A 64 -27.41 -14.85 -13.04
C VAL A 64 -27.08 -16.34 -13.08
N ARG A 65 -25.80 -16.66 -13.23
CA ARG A 65 -25.27 -18.01 -13.01
C ARG A 65 -24.60 -18.02 -11.66
N THR A 66 -25.20 -18.72 -10.71
CA THR A 66 -24.71 -18.85 -9.32
C THR A 66 -23.44 -19.69 -9.27
N ASP A 67 -22.72 -19.61 -8.16
CA ASP A 67 -21.41 -20.27 -7.99
C ASP A 67 -21.53 -21.81 -8.01
N ASP A 68 -22.71 -22.37 -7.67
CA ASP A 68 -23.06 -23.79 -7.82
C ASP A 68 -23.47 -24.18 -9.26
N GLY A 69 -23.38 -23.23 -10.21
CA GLY A 69 -23.71 -23.43 -11.62
C GLY A 69 -25.18 -23.24 -11.97
N ALA A 70 -26.08 -23.00 -11.01
CA ALA A 70 -27.50 -22.83 -11.30
C ALA A 70 -27.79 -21.53 -12.07
N ARG A 71 -28.79 -21.57 -12.96
CA ARG A 71 -29.22 -20.41 -13.74
C ARG A 71 -30.48 -19.82 -13.11
N VAL A 72 -30.38 -18.58 -12.67
CA VAL A 72 -31.47 -17.84 -12.01
C VAL A 72 -31.86 -16.64 -12.85
N ARG A 73 -33.13 -16.54 -13.18
CA ARG A 73 -33.74 -15.37 -13.80
C ARG A 73 -34.35 -14.51 -12.71
N VAL A 74 -33.92 -13.26 -12.59
CA VAL A 74 -34.46 -12.30 -11.62
C VAL A 74 -35.26 -11.24 -12.37
N ASN A 75 -36.56 -11.13 -12.05
CA ASN A 75 -37.39 -10.03 -12.53
C ASN A 75 -37.32 -8.90 -11.50
N LEU A 76 -36.78 -7.75 -11.91
CA LEU A 76 -36.51 -6.60 -11.06
C LEU A 76 -37.66 -5.58 -11.12
N GLY A 77 -37.71 -4.67 -10.15
CA GLY A 77 -38.63 -3.53 -10.16
C GLY A 77 -38.23 -2.46 -11.20
N PRO A 78 -39.18 -1.59 -11.61
CA PRO A 78 -38.99 -0.61 -12.68
C PRO A 78 -37.84 0.39 -12.44
N GLU A 79 -37.49 0.65 -11.19
CA GLU A 79 -36.34 1.48 -10.78
C GLU A 79 -34.99 0.96 -11.31
N HIS A 80 -34.90 -0.34 -11.64
CA HIS A 80 -33.69 -0.95 -12.19
C HIS A 80 -33.58 -0.92 -13.73
N VAL A 81 -34.54 -0.33 -14.46
CA VAL A 81 -34.52 -0.28 -15.94
C VAL A 81 -33.23 0.34 -16.48
N GLY A 82 -32.73 1.41 -15.86
CA GLY A 82 -31.49 2.07 -16.27
C GLY A 82 -30.27 1.15 -16.15
N LEU A 83 -30.12 0.48 -14.99
CA LEU A 83 -29.05 -0.47 -14.75
C LEU A 83 -29.10 -1.63 -15.75
N VAL A 84 -30.26 -2.26 -15.91
CA VAL A 84 -30.42 -3.41 -16.81
C VAL A 84 -30.16 -3.04 -18.27
N SER A 85 -30.52 -1.83 -18.70
CA SER A 85 -30.20 -1.36 -20.05
C SER A 85 -28.70 -1.26 -20.29
N ARG A 86 -27.93 -0.81 -19.28
CA ARG A 86 -26.47 -0.77 -19.35
C ARG A 86 -25.82 -2.15 -19.31
N LEU A 87 -26.31 -3.04 -18.44
CA LEU A 87 -25.87 -4.43 -18.42
C LEU A 87 -26.15 -5.14 -19.76
N ALA A 88 -27.28 -4.82 -20.40
CA ALA A 88 -27.63 -5.37 -21.71
C ALA A 88 -26.67 -4.88 -22.82
N ALA A 89 -26.17 -3.66 -22.73
CA ALA A 89 -25.23 -3.07 -23.69
C ALA A 89 -23.78 -3.59 -23.58
N LEU A 90 -23.47 -4.39 -22.55
CA LEU A 90 -22.16 -5.02 -22.41
C LEU A 90 -21.93 -6.08 -23.50
N THR A 91 -20.68 -6.23 -23.95
CA THR A 91 -20.28 -7.39 -24.76
C THR A 91 -20.23 -8.65 -23.91
N ASP A 92 -20.18 -9.82 -24.54
CA ASP A 92 -20.17 -11.09 -23.81
C ASP A 92 -18.93 -11.23 -22.92
N GLU A 93 -17.75 -10.76 -23.35
CA GLU A 93 -16.56 -10.76 -22.49
C GLU A 93 -16.74 -9.86 -21.27
N ALA A 94 -17.33 -8.67 -21.46
CA ALA A 94 -17.55 -7.72 -20.37
C ALA A 94 -18.60 -8.24 -19.37
N ARG A 95 -19.62 -8.98 -19.81
CA ARG A 95 -20.62 -9.60 -18.93
C ARG A 95 -19.99 -10.63 -18.00
N GLN A 96 -19.02 -11.41 -18.48
CA GLN A 96 -18.33 -12.41 -17.67
C GLN A 96 -17.52 -11.81 -16.52
N LEU A 97 -17.12 -10.54 -16.62
CA LEU A 97 -16.45 -9.81 -15.54
C LEU A 97 -17.42 -9.32 -14.46
N VAL A 98 -18.73 -9.28 -14.74
CA VAL A 98 -19.74 -8.70 -13.85
C VAL A 98 -20.35 -9.78 -12.95
N ARG A 99 -19.90 -9.82 -11.70
CA ARG A 99 -20.59 -10.52 -10.61
C ARG A 99 -21.73 -9.66 -10.08
N LEU A 100 -22.85 -10.24 -9.72
CA LEU A 100 -24.00 -9.55 -9.14
C LEU A 100 -24.38 -10.22 -7.83
N ARG A 101 -24.84 -9.41 -6.87
CA ARG A 101 -25.59 -9.87 -5.71
C ARG A 101 -26.93 -9.15 -5.67
N VAL A 102 -28.02 -9.90 -5.50
CA VAL A 102 -29.36 -9.34 -5.44
C VAL A 102 -30.00 -9.74 -4.13
N TRP A 103 -30.48 -8.74 -3.38
CA TRP A 103 -31.05 -8.89 -2.05
C TRP A 103 -32.57 -8.74 -2.05
N HIS A 104 -33.19 -9.30 -1.01
CA HIS A 104 -34.62 -9.17 -0.68
C HIS A 104 -35.54 -9.57 -1.83
N LEU A 105 -35.45 -10.85 -2.23
CA LEU A 105 -36.25 -11.44 -3.29
C LEU A 105 -37.33 -12.35 -2.70
N ALA A 106 -38.44 -12.52 -3.43
CA ALA A 106 -39.37 -13.63 -3.24
C ALA A 106 -38.93 -14.84 -4.08
N GLN A 107 -38.87 -16.03 -3.46
CA GLN A 107 -38.55 -17.27 -4.18
C GLN A 107 -39.69 -17.66 -5.13
N GLY A 108 -39.35 -17.98 -6.38
CA GLY A 108 -40.26 -18.55 -7.36
C GLY A 108 -39.94 -20.02 -7.66
N LYS A 109 -40.94 -20.75 -8.18
CA LYS A 109 -40.77 -22.16 -8.61
C LYS A 109 -39.83 -22.25 -9.82
N ALA A 110 -39.08 -23.35 -9.94
CA ALA A 110 -38.32 -23.66 -11.15
C ALA A 110 -39.30 -23.81 -12.32
N ASN A 111 -39.01 -23.15 -13.45
CA ASN A 111 -39.82 -23.32 -14.65
C ASN A 111 -39.42 -24.63 -15.37
N PRO A 112 -40.38 -25.42 -15.87
CA PRO A 112 -40.08 -26.59 -16.67
C PRO A 112 -39.34 -26.17 -17.95
N PRO A 113 -38.23 -26.85 -18.32
CA PRO A 113 -37.45 -26.48 -19.49
C PRO A 113 -38.21 -26.77 -20.80
N ALA A 114 -37.95 -25.95 -21.82
CA ALA A 114 -38.30 -26.28 -23.20
C ALA A 114 -37.33 -27.38 -23.73
N PRO A 115 -37.69 -28.15 -24.78
CA PRO A 115 -36.81 -29.19 -25.32
C PRO A 115 -35.44 -28.62 -25.71
N GLY A 116 -34.36 -29.13 -25.10
CA GLY A 116 -32.98 -28.70 -25.35
C GLY A 116 -32.48 -27.49 -24.54
N GLN A 117 -33.23 -27.01 -23.54
CA GLN A 117 -32.78 -25.94 -22.63
C GLN A 117 -32.64 -26.44 -21.19
N ASP A 118 -31.65 -25.93 -20.46
CA ASP A 118 -31.51 -26.20 -19.02
C ASP A 118 -32.63 -25.54 -18.20
N PRO A 119 -33.09 -26.16 -17.10
CA PRO A 119 -34.06 -25.56 -16.19
C PRO A 119 -33.49 -24.29 -15.54
N PHE A 120 -34.32 -23.26 -15.37
CA PHE A 120 -33.95 -22.03 -14.67
C PHE A 120 -34.92 -21.73 -13.51
N ARG A 121 -34.37 -21.21 -12.41
CA ARG A 121 -35.15 -20.71 -11.27
C ARG A 121 -35.60 -19.27 -11.55
N VAL A 122 -36.79 -18.89 -11.11
CA VAL A 122 -37.28 -17.51 -11.21
C VAL A 122 -37.29 -16.88 -9.82
N ALA A 123 -36.69 -15.71 -9.68
CA ALA A 123 -36.79 -14.88 -8.48
C ALA A 123 -37.48 -13.55 -8.81
N LEU A 124 -38.30 -13.06 -7.89
CA LEU A 124 -39.03 -11.80 -8.06
C LEU A 124 -38.52 -10.77 -7.06
N ALA A 125 -38.14 -9.60 -7.54
CA ALA A 125 -37.80 -8.48 -6.68
C ALA A 125 -39.03 -7.95 -5.94
N LEU A 126 -38.85 -7.73 -4.65
CA LEU A 126 -39.76 -6.97 -3.81
C LEU A 126 -39.44 -5.46 -3.94
N PRO A 127 -40.33 -4.54 -3.54
CA PRO A 127 -40.09 -3.09 -3.65
C PRO A 127 -38.77 -2.61 -3.02
N GLU A 128 -38.30 -3.32 -2.00
CA GLU A 128 -37.10 -3.01 -1.22
C GLU A 128 -35.84 -3.71 -1.74
N SER A 129 -35.92 -4.48 -2.82
CA SER A 129 -34.77 -5.18 -3.39
C SER A 129 -33.60 -4.25 -3.73
N LEU A 130 -32.38 -4.78 -3.60
CA LEU A 130 -31.15 -4.13 -4.01
C LEU A 130 -30.38 -5.04 -4.97
N VAL A 131 -29.88 -4.46 -6.05
CA VAL A 131 -28.87 -5.09 -6.92
C VAL A 131 -27.52 -4.47 -6.58
N VAL A 132 -26.49 -5.29 -6.44
CA VAL A 132 -25.12 -4.90 -6.13
C VAL A 132 -24.20 -5.45 -7.21
N VAL A 133 -23.60 -4.56 -8.01
CA VAL A 133 -22.71 -4.89 -9.14
C VAL A 133 -21.27 -5.02 -8.67
N ALA A 134 -20.62 -6.16 -8.87
CA ALA A 134 -19.30 -6.47 -8.31
C ALA A 134 -19.26 -6.22 -6.79
N PRO A 135 -19.97 -7.04 -5.99
CA PRO A 135 -20.07 -6.85 -4.54
C PRO A 135 -18.71 -6.86 -3.83
N ASP A 136 -17.73 -7.58 -4.39
CA ASP A 136 -16.37 -7.65 -3.85
C ASP A 136 -15.63 -6.29 -3.94
N LEU A 137 -16.02 -5.38 -4.84
CA LEU A 137 -15.43 -4.05 -4.95
C LEU A 137 -16.04 -3.08 -3.93
N LEU A 138 -15.28 -2.73 -2.88
CA LEU A 138 -15.71 -1.74 -1.89
C LEU A 138 -15.40 -0.31 -2.35
N LEU A 139 -16.44 0.41 -2.78
CA LEU A 139 -16.33 1.83 -3.12
C LEU A 139 -16.46 2.70 -1.87
N ASN A 140 -15.62 3.74 -1.76
CA ASN A 140 -15.72 4.69 -0.66
C ASN A 140 -16.91 5.64 -0.89
N ILE A 141 -17.75 5.84 0.12
CA ILE A 141 -18.91 6.75 0.06
C ILE A 141 -18.52 8.15 -0.42
N THR A 142 -17.37 8.65 0.02
CA THR A 142 -16.89 9.98 -0.40
C THR A 142 -16.64 10.05 -1.90
N ASP A 143 -16.15 8.96 -2.50
CA ASP A 143 -15.86 8.88 -3.93
C ASP A 143 -17.14 8.79 -4.75
N LEU A 144 -18.19 8.14 -4.22
CA LEU A 144 -19.52 8.11 -4.87
C LEU A 144 -20.07 9.52 -5.10
N SER A 145 -19.89 10.42 -4.13
CA SER A 145 -20.41 11.80 -4.25
C SER A 145 -19.80 12.56 -5.44
N GLN A 146 -18.58 12.22 -5.85
CA GLN A 146 -17.92 12.78 -7.04
C GLN A 146 -18.59 12.32 -8.34
N GLY A 147 -19.20 11.13 -8.35
CA GLY A 147 -19.89 10.58 -9.52
C GLY A 147 -21.32 11.10 -9.70
N ASP A 148 -21.91 11.78 -8.70
CA ASP A 148 -23.33 12.20 -8.71
C ASP A 148 -23.62 13.21 -9.81
N TYR A 149 -22.73 14.21 -9.96
CA TYR A 149 -22.83 15.13 -11.08
C TYR A 149 -22.58 14.38 -12.37
N CYS A 150 -21.48 13.66 -12.54
CA CYS A 150 -21.26 12.85 -13.74
C CYS A 150 -20.36 11.68 -13.39
N VAL A 151 -20.72 10.47 -13.82
CA VAL A 151 -19.94 9.25 -13.57
C VAL A 151 -18.48 9.39 -14.03
N ARG A 152 -18.22 10.20 -15.08
CA ARG A 152 -16.85 10.46 -15.55
C ARG A 152 -16.02 11.27 -14.54
N GLN A 153 -16.62 12.11 -13.71
CA GLN A 153 -15.88 12.94 -12.76
C GLN A 153 -15.14 12.11 -11.72
N GLU A 154 -15.73 11.01 -11.27
CA GLU A 154 -15.06 10.10 -10.32
C GLU A 154 -13.75 9.55 -10.92
N VAL A 155 -13.80 8.99 -12.14
CA VAL A 155 -12.58 8.52 -12.84
C VAL A 155 -11.59 9.65 -13.10
N LEU A 156 -12.06 10.86 -13.39
CA LEU A 156 -11.20 12.03 -13.57
C LEU A 156 -10.54 12.47 -12.25
N HIS A 157 -11.21 12.32 -11.12
CA HIS A 157 -10.65 12.58 -9.80
C HIS A 157 -9.64 11.50 -9.38
N GLU A 158 -9.77 10.26 -9.86
CA GLU A 158 -8.73 9.24 -9.72
C GLU A 158 -7.50 9.53 -10.61
N MET A 159 -7.72 10.13 -11.79
CA MET A 159 -6.70 10.34 -12.82
C MET A 159 -5.88 11.60 -12.62
N PHE A 160 -6.53 12.68 -12.21
CA PHE A 160 -5.89 13.98 -12.08
C PHE A 160 -5.82 14.38 -10.61
N PRO A 161 -4.65 14.88 -10.15
CA PRO A 161 -4.49 15.34 -8.77
C PRO A 161 -5.52 16.42 -8.43
N GLY A 162 -5.95 16.40 -7.17
CA GLY A 162 -6.81 17.42 -6.61
C GLY A 162 -6.03 18.73 -6.42
N THR A 163 -6.74 19.85 -6.33
CA THR A 163 -6.13 21.09 -5.84
C THR A 163 -6.07 21.03 -4.32
N HIS A 164 -4.99 20.47 -3.76
CA HIS A 164 -4.74 20.54 -2.32
C HIS A 164 -4.19 21.92 -1.95
N GLY A 165 -5.09 22.85 -1.64
CA GLY A 165 -4.74 24.17 -1.10
C GLY A 165 -5.04 24.25 0.40
N GLY A 166 -4.80 25.43 0.99
CA GLY A 166 -5.09 25.71 2.41
C GLY A 166 -6.51 25.31 2.85
N ALA A 167 -7.49 25.29 1.95
CA ALA A 167 -8.86 24.83 2.22
C ALA A 167 -8.95 23.40 2.76
N ALA A 168 -8.13 22.47 2.24
CA ALA A 168 -8.13 21.08 2.70
C ALA A 168 -7.54 20.96 4.10
N VAL A 169 -6.47 21.72 4.38
CA VAL A 169 -5.85 21.77 5.70
C VAL A 169 -6.81 22.36 6.72
N ARG A 170 -7.47 23.48 6.39
CA ARG A 170 -8.52 24.08 7.22
C ARG A 170 -9.65 23.12 7.55
N GLY A 171 -10.17 22.42 6.54
CA GLY A 171 -11.27 21.48 6.74
C GLY A 171 -10.88 20.34 7.67
N THR A 172 -9.66 19.82 7.50
CA THR A 172 -9.09 18.78 8.38
C THR A 172 -8.94 19.29 9.81
N LEU A 173 -8.42 20.52 10.00
CA LEU A 173 -8.29 21.13 11.32
C LEU A 173 -9.65 21.31 12.01
N ILE A 174 -10.65 21.85 11.32
CA ILE A 174 -12.01 22.03 11.86
C ILE A 174 -12.60 20.68 12.30
N HIS A 175 -12.46 19.63 11.47
CA HIS A 175 -12.96 18.29 11.81
C HIS A 175 -12.23 17.72 13.03
N ASN A 176 -10.91 17.76 13.05
CA ASN A 176 -10.11 17.20 14.14
C ASN A 176 -10.39 17.93 15.47
N ILE A 177 -10.35 19.27 15.47
CA ILE A 177 -10.57 20.06 16.68
C ILE A 177 -11.97 19.83 17.24
N PHE A 178 -13.00 19.78 16.39
CA PHE A 178 -14.36 19.52 16.85
C PHE A 178 -14.52 18.11 17.44
N LYS A 179 -13.89 17.10 16.82
CA LYS A 179 -13.89 15.73 17.34
C LYS A 179 -13.26 15.68 18.72
N GLU A 180 -12.12 16.33 18.91
CA GLU A 180 -11.42 16.36 20.20
C GLU A 180 -12.20 17.14 21.25
N ARG A 181 -12.86 18.23 20.86
CA ARG A 181 -13.77 18.98 21.73
C ARG A 181 -14.92 18.13 22.26
N LEU A 182 -15.44 17.19 21.47
CA LEU A 182 -16.50 16.27 21.89
C LEU A 182 -15.99 15.16 22.82
N LYS A 183 -14.74 14.70 22.64
CA LYS A 183 -14.12 13.66 23.48
C LYS A 183 -13.63 14.22 24.81
N ASP A 184 -13.12 15.45 24.81
CA ASP A 184 -12.66 16.16 25.99
C ASP A 184 -13.37 17.50 26.17
N PRO A 185 -14.51 17.53 26.90
CA PRO A 185 -15.23 18.76 27.18
C PRO A 185 -14.48 19.74 28.08
N THR A 186 -13.31 19.38 28.63
CA THR A 186 -12.53 20.28 29.48
C THR A 186 -11.58 21.17 28.68
N SER A 187 -11.13 20.71 27.51
CA SER A 187 -10.29 21.48 26.59
C SER A 187 -11.09 22.54 25.82
N THR A 188 -10.59 23.78 25.76
CA THR A 188 -11.20 24.85 24.95
C THR A 188 -10.81 24.74 23.48
N THR A 189 -11.65 25.24 22.56
CA THR A 189 -11.32 25.22 21.13
C THR A 189 -10.08 26.02 20.78
N GLU A 190 -9.73 27.05 21.57
CA GLU A 190 -8.50 27.83 21.38
C GLU A 190 -7.26 26.97 21.62
N ILE A 191 -7.22 26.20 22.72
CA ILE A 191 -6.09 25.30 23.04
C ILE A 191 -5.96 24.24 21.95
N LEU A 192 -7.08 23.59 21.58
CA LEU A 192 -7.11 22.59 20.52
C LEU A 192 -6.69 23.17 19.16
N LEU A 193 -7.00 24.44 18.88
CA LEU A 193 -6.58 25.11 17.66
C LEU A 193 -5.06 25.34 17.62
N GLU A 194 -4.45 25.77 18.73
CA GLU A 194 -2.99 25.90 18.80
C GLU A 194 -2.29 24.57 18.56
N ASP A 195 -2.74 23.52 19.25
CA ASP A 195 -2.17 22.18 19.11
C ASP A 195 -2.35 21.63 17.69
N GLY A 196 -3.54 21.84 17.11
CA GLY A 196 -3.83 21.48 15.73
C GLY A 196 -2.93 22.22 14.73
N LEU A 197 -2.71 23.53 14.91
CA LEU A 197 -1.82 24.32 14.07
C LEU A 197 -0.37 23.84 14.16
N HIS A 198 0.12 23.55 15.38
CA HIS A 198 1.46 22.99 15.58
C HIS A 198 1.62 21.62 14.89
N ALA A 199 0.63 20.73 15.02
CA ALA A 199 0.65 19.43 14.37
C ALA A 199 0.57 19.54 12.83
N ALA A 200 -0.16 20.54 12.32
CA ALA A 200 -0.37 20.75 10.89
C ALA A 200 0.71 21.63 10.23
N VAL A 201 1.71 22.13 10.94
CA VAL A 201 2.64 23.15 10.44
C VAL A 201 3.36 22.76 9.14
N VAL A 202 3.72 21.48 8.98
CA VAL A 202 4.32 20.97 7.73
C VAL A 202 3.31 21.02 6.59
N ALA A 203 2.06 20.60 6.84
CA ALA A 203 0.99 20.66 5.87
C ALA A 203 0.62 22.11 5.49
N LEU A 204 0.72 23.06 6.43
CA LEU A 204 0.54 24.50 6.17
C LEU A 204 1.66 25.06 5.30
N ALA A 205 2.91 24.73 5.62
CA ALA A 205 4.10 25.11 4.87
C ALA A 205 4.04 24.60 3.43
N GLU A 206 3.62 23.36 3.29
CA GLU A 206 3.34 22.67 2.04
C GLU A 206 2.21 23.35 1.27
N ALA A 207 1.06 23.60 1.91
CA ALA A 207 -0.10 24.31 1.37
C ALA A 207 0.16 25.79 1.05
N GLY A 208 1.31 26.33 1.48
CA GLY A 208 1.72 27.70 1.25
C GLY A 208 0.86 28.75 1.95
N THR A 209 0.26 28.40 3.08
CA THR A 209 -0.59 29.26 3.92
C THR A 209 0.05 29.43 5.29
N THR A 210 -0.31 30.50 6.00
CA THR A 210 0.21 30.77 7.36
C THR A 210 -0.75 30.33 8.45
N GLU A 211 -0.23 30.11 9.64
CA GLU A 211 -1.01 29.80 10.85
C GLU A 211 -2.03 30.91 11.13
N ASN A 212 -1.65 32.18 10.94
CA ASN A 212 -2.52 33.32 11.22
C ASN A 212 -3.69 33.42 10.21
N GLU A 213 -3.44 33.14 8.94
CA GLU A 213 -4.50 33.03 7.92
C GLU A 213 -5.48 31.93 8.30
N VAL A 214 -4.96 30.73 8.58
CA VAL A 214 -5.79 29.57 8.95
C VAL A 214 -6.54 29.82 10.24
N ARG A 215 -5.91 30.41 11.27
CA ARG A 215 -6.55 30.78 12.53
C ARG A 215 -7.73 31.72 12.31
N THR A 216 -7.53 32.78 11.52
CA THR A 216 -8.57 33.76 11.21
C THR A 216 -9.77 33.13 10.51
N GLU A 217 -9.51 32.19 9.61
CA GLU A 217 -10.56 31.48 8.88
C GLU A 217 -11.24 30.37 9.70
N VAL A 218 -10.51 29.68 10.58
CA VAL A 218 -11.01 28.51 11.33
C VAL A 218 -11.74 28.92 12.62
N ALA A 219 -11.28 29.97 13.32
CA ALA A 219 -11.84 30.37 14.62
C ALA A 219 -13.37 30.61 14.61
N PRO A 220 -13.95 31.31 13.62
CA PRO A 220 -15.41 31.50 13.57
C PRO A 220 -16.18 30.19 13.44
N HIS A 221 -15.63 29.21 12.71
CA HIS A 221 -16.24 27.89 12.55
C HIS A 221 -16.23 27.12 13.88
N LEU A 222 -15.13 27.19 14.63
CA LEU A 222 -15.01 26.54 15.94
C LEU A 222 -15.97 27.17 16.96
N ALA A 223 -16.06 28.49 17.00
CA ALA A 223 -17.00 29.20 17.88
C ALA A 223 -18.46 28.79 17.61
N ALA A 224 -18.85 28.72 16.32
CA ALA A 224 -20.17 28.27 15.91
C ALA A 224 -20.47 26.82 16.34
N LEU A 225 -19.46 25.95 16.24
CA LEU A 225 -19.55 24.55 16.65
C LEU A 225 -19.63 24.41 18.19
N ASP A 226 -18.86 25.18 18.93
CA ASP A 226 -18.90 25.22 20.40
C ASP A 226 -20.26 25.72 20.91
N ALA A 227 -20.80 26.76 20.27
CA ALA A 227 -22.14 27.25 20.61
C ALA A 227 -23.23 26.23 20.28
N TRP A 228 -23.07 25.44 19.20
CA TRP A 228 -23.97 24.33 18.90
C TRP A 228 -23.86 23.20 19.93
N TYR A 229 -22.64 22.85 20.33
CA TYR A 229 -22.34 21.84 21.33
C TYR A 229 -22.94 22.20 22.69
N ALA A 230 -22.73 23.44 23.15
CA ALA A 230 -23.29 23.95 24.40
C ALA A 230 -24.83 23.87 24.45
N ARG A 231 -25.50 24.05 23.29
CA ARG A 231 -26.97 23.92 23.17
C ARG A 231 -27.49 22.48 23.24
N GLN A 232 -26.65 21.47 23.04
CA GLN A 232 -27.06 20.07 23.19
C GLN A 232 -27.18 19.66 24.67
N GLY A 233 -26.58 20.41 25.61
CA GLY A 233 -26.63 20.13 27.04
C GLY A 233 -25.94 18.81 27.43
N LYS A 234 -26.49 18.08 28.40
CA LYS A 234 -26.00 16.76 28.86
C LYS A 234 -26.27 15.60 27.88
N ALA A 235 -26.83 15.87 26.70
CA ALA A 235 -27.19 14.85 25.72
C ALA A 235 -25.98 14.24 24.97
N LEU A 236 -24.78 14.82 25.15
CA LEU A 236 -23.53 14.32 24.60
C LEU A 236 -22.63 13.86 25.75
N ASP A 237 -22.69 12.57 26.07
CA ASP A 237 -21.75 11.94 26.99
C ASP A 237 -20.46 11.58 26.24
N PRO A 238 -19.30 12.18 26.60
CA PRO A 238 -18.03 11.93 25.91
C PRO A 238 -17.60 10.47 25.90
N GLN A 239 -18.01 9.68 26.91
CA GLN A 239 -17.65 8.25 27.00
C GLN A 239 -18.26 7.41 25.86
N HIS A 240 -19.34 7.91 25.26
CA HIS A 240 -20.11 7.25 24.21
C HIS A 240 -19.93 7.88 22.83
N VAL A 241 -19.02 8.84 22.68
CA VAL A 241 -18.65 9.42 21.38
C VAL A 241 -17.58 8.55 20.73
N ARG A 242 -17.78 8.21 19.45
CA ARG A 242 -16.79 7.57 18.60
C ARG A 242 -16.58 8.45 17.37
N ALA A 243 -15.33 8.83 17.12
CA ALA A 243 -14.95 9.61 15.95
C ALA A 243 -14.27 8.72 14.91
N GLU A 244 -14.27 9.16 13.64
CA GLU A 244 -13.52 8.52 12.55
C GLU A 244 -13.80 7.01 12.40
N SER A 245 -15.02 6.59 12.72
CA SER A 245 -15.42 5.18 12.71
C SER A 245 -15.33 4.61 11.30
N PHE A 246 -14.37 3.72 11.08
CA PHE A 246 -14.19 3.06 9.80
C PHE A 246 -15.19 1.90 9.67
N LEU A 247 -15.97 1.92 8.59
CA LEU A 247 -17.07 0.99 8.36
C LEU A 247 -16.86 0.28 7.02
N LEU A 248 -17.00 -1.04 7.03
CA LEU A 248 -17.01 -1.90 5.85
C LEU A 248 -18.41 -2.55 5.73
N ALA A 249 -18.95 -2.62 4.52
CA ALA A 249 -20.14 -3.40 4.21
C ALA A 249 -19.96 -4.16 2.88
N PRO A 250 -19.29 -5.33 2.90
CA PRO A 250 -19.15 -6.21 1.74
C PRO A 250 -20.48 -6.65 1.13
N GLU A 251 -21.55 -6.64 1.91
CA GLU A 251 -22.93 -6.93 1.49
C GLU A 251 -23.40 -5.95 0.40
N LEU A 252 -22.97 -4.70 0.52
CA LEU A 252 -23.30 -3.58 -0.35
C LEU A 252 -22.15 -3.18 -1.28
N GLY A 253 -20.95 -3.72 -1.06
CA GLY A 253 -19.75 -3.29 -1.76
C GLY A 253 -19.43 -1.82 -1.50
N LEU A 254 -19.54 -1.41 -0.23
CA LEU A 254 -19.30 -0.05 0.25
C LEU A 254 -18.31 -0.05 1.41
N LYS A 255 -17.56 1.05 1.52
CA LYS A 255 -16.78 1.40 2.70
C LYS A 255 -16.89 2.89 2.96
N GLY A 256 -16.58 3.32 4.16
CA GLY A 256 -16.58 4.73 4.50
C GLY A 256 -16.04 4.97 5.88
N ARG A 257 -15.74 6.23 6.16
CA ARG A 257 -15.32 6.66 7.49
C ARG A 257 -16.29 7.70 7.99
N LEU A 258 -17.08 7.32 8.98
CA LEU A 258 -18.06 8.19 9.59
C LEU A 258 -17.36 9.17 10.53
N ASP A 259 -17.67 10.46 10.40
CA ASP A 259 -17.07 11.51 11.22
C ASP A 259 -17.32 11.25 12.71
N ILE A 260 -18.60 11.17 13.13
CA ILE A 260 -19.00 10.96 14.52
C ILE A 260 -20.20 10.00 14.58
N LEU A 261 -20.09 9.00 15.44
CA LEU A 261 -21.17 8.12 15.89
C LEU A 261 -21.25 8.21 17.41
N TRP A 262 -22.43 8.46 17.96
CA TRP A 262 -22.60 8.44 19.42
C TRP A 262 -23.87 7.71 19.84
N ALA A 263 -23.81 7.10 21.02
CA ALA A 263 -24.98 6.51 21.67
C ALA A 263 -25.68 7.55 22.56
N ASP A 264 -27.00 7.58 22.48
CA ASP A 264 -27.91 8.39 23.31
C ASP A 264 -28.88 7.41 23.98
N GLY A 265 -28.45 6.83 25.11
CA GLY A 265 -29.16 5.71 25.74
C GLY A 265 -29.17 4.46 24.85
N ALA A 266 -30.36 3.98 24.48
CA ALA A 266 -30.53 2.84 23.55
C ALA A 266 -30.54 3.26 22.07
N ASP A 267 -30.67 4.56 21.79
CA ASP A 267 -30.67 5.09 20.43
C ASP A 267 -29.24 5.45 20.00
N ARG A 268 -28.96 5.36 18.70
CA ARG A 268 -27.71 5.83 18.11
C ARG A 268 -27.97 7.07 17.28
N ARG A 269 -26.98 7.95 17.17
CA ARG A 269 -27.01 9.09 16.27
C ARG A 269 -25.70 9.20 15.51
N LEU A 270 -25.81 9.58 14.25
CA LEU A 270 -24.65 9.86 13.41
C LEU A 270 -24.60 11.36 13.10
N LEU A 271 -23.39 11.91 13.02
CA LEU A 271 -23.17 13.30 12.64
C LEU A 271 -22.08 13.36 11.59
N GLU A 272 -22.43 14.01 10.49
CA GLU A 272 -21.53 14.31 9.39
C GLU A 272 -21.25 15.82 9.39
N LEU A 273 -19.98 16.19 9.46
CA LEU A 273 -19.57 17.59 9.50
C LEU A 273 -19.24 18.09 8.08
N LYS A 274 -19.65 19.32 7.79
CA LYS A 274 -19.32 20.02 6.55
C LYS A 274 -18.83 21.43 6.85
N THR A 275 -17.73 21.81 6.22
CA THR A 275 -17.20 23.16 6.27
C THR A 275 -17.82 24.02 5.18
N GLY A 276 -18.55 25.08 5.57
CA GLY A 276 -19.14 26.03 4.64
C GLY A 276 -20.65 26.22 4.83
N LYS A 277 -21.29 26.91 3.89
CA LYS A 277 -22.73 27.25 3.98
C LYS A 277 -23.61 26.07 3.54
N PRO A 278 -24.74 25.83 4.22
CA PRO A 278 -25.66 24.72 3.91
C PRO A 278 -26.37 24.84 2.55
N GLY A 279 -26.39 26.03 1.95
CA GLY A 279 -27.20 26.35 0.78
C GLY A 279 -28.64 26.63 1.20
N ASN A 280 -29.60 26.00 0.52
CA ASN A 280 -31.03 26.07 0.83
C ASN A 280 -31.46 24.91 1.75
N GLU A 281 -32.70 24.95 2.24
CA GLU A 281 -33.36 23.79 2.86
C GLU A 281 -34.22 23.08 1.80
N PRO A 282 -34.03 21.77 1.56
CA PRO A 282 -33.09 20.87 2.22
C PRO A 282 -31.63 21.08 1.77
N PRO A 283 -30.64 20.66 2.59
CA PRO A 283 -29.22 20.82 2.28
C PRO A 283 -28.84 20.20 0.94
N LYS A 284 -27.71 20.67 0.38
CA LYS A 284 -27.18 20.19 -0.90
C LYS A 284 -27.18 18.66 -0.99
N LEU A 285 -27.65 18.15 -2.14
CA LEU A 285 -27.76 16.71 -2.38
C LEU A 285 -26.43 15.98 -2.18
N GLU A 286 -25.33 16.56 -2.65
CA GLU A 286 -23.97 15.99 -2.52
C GLU A 286 -23.57 15.69 -1.06
N HIS A 287 -23.95 16.55 -0.11
CA HIS A 287 -23.64 16.35 1.30
C HIS A 287 -24.58 15.34 1.97
N ARG A 288 -25.86 15.34 1.59
CA ARG A 288 -26.79 14.29 2.03
C ARG A 288 -26.37 12.92 1.51
N TRP A 289 -25.66 12.87 0.38
CA TRP A 289 -25.25 11.60 -0.22
C TRP A 289 -24.41 10.75 0.73
N GLN A 290 -23.50 11.41 1.43
CA GLN A 290 -22.61 10.76 2.38
C GLN A 290 -23.37 10.19 3.57
N VAL A 291 -24.31 10.98 4.11
CA VAL A 291 -25.21 10.54 5.19
C VAL A 291 -26.05 9.32 4.78
N TYR A 292 -26.61 9.31 3.57
CA TYR A 292 -27.36 8.16 3.06
C TYR A 292 -26.47 6.92 2.91
N GLY A 293 -25.21 7.11 2.47
CA GLY A 293 -24.22 6.03 2.42
C GLY A 293 -23.91 5.46 3.81
N TYR A 294 -23.73 6.32 4.83
CA TYR A 294 -23.47 5.85 6.20
C TYR A 294 -24.66 5.11 6.80
N HIS A 295 -25.89 5.55 6.53
CA HIS A 295 -27.07 4.76 6.88
C HIS A 295 -27.03 3.36 6.24
N ALA A 296 -26.63 3.26 4.97
CA ALA A 296 -26.52 1.97 4.29
C ALA A 296 -25.45 1.07 4.93
N LEU A 297 -24.28 1.62 5.28
CA LEU A 297 -23.23 0.87 6.00
C LEU A 297 -23.70 0.38 7.37
N LEU A 298 -24.35 1.25 8.15
CA LEU A 298 -24.86 0.89 9.48
C LEU A 298 -26.02 -0.10 9.40
N ALA A 299 -26.85 -0.02 8.37
CA ALA A 299 -27.91 -1.00 8.11
C ALA A 299 -27.33 -2.38 7.82
N ALA A 300 -26.29 -2.48 6.99
CA ALA A 300 -25.64 -3.75 6.67
C ALA A 300 -24.94 -4.39 7.88
N ARG A 301 -24.41 -3.58 8.81
CA ARG A 301 -23.78 -4.04 10.05
C ARG A 301 -24.78 -4.41 11.16
N GLY A 302 -26.00 -3.92 11.09
CA GLY A 302 -27.01 -4.12 12.13
C GLY A 302 -27.66 -5.50 12.02
N THR A 303 -27.94 -6.14 13.16
CA THR A 303 -28.93 -7.22 13.22
C THR A 303 -30.29 -6.62 12.87
N GLY A 304 -31.01 -7.19 11.88
CA GLY A 304 -32.20 -6.59 11.23
C GLY A 304 -33.39 -6.13 12.11
N ALA A 305 -33.28 -6.19 13.44
CA ALA A 305 -34.24 -5.63 14.41
C ALA A 305 -33.86 -4.25 14.96
N GLN A 306 -32.65 -3.72 14.69
CA GLN A 306 -32.21 -2.43 15.23
C GLN A 306 -32.75 -1.24 14.40
N ARG A 307 -33.37 -0.27 15.08
CA ARG A 307 -33.74 1.01 14.46
C ARG A 307 -32.48 1.74 14.01
N LEU A 308 -32.51 2.26 12.79
CA LEU A 308 -31.39 3.04 12.25
C LEU A 308 -31.24 4.37 13.00
N PRO A 309 -30.00 4.81 13.21
CA PRO A 309 -29.74 6.07 13.89
C PRO A 309 -30.37 7.24 13.15
N GLY A 310 -30.80 8.26 13.90
CA GLY A 310 -31.05 9.57 13.32
C GLY A 310 -29.73 10.20 12.87
N ALA A 311 -29.72 10.85 11.71
CA ALA A 311 -28.55 11.54 11.21
C ALA A 311 -28.67 13.06 11.30
N THR A 312 -27.57 13.71 11.68
CA THR A 312 -27.42 15.15 11.66
C THR A 312 -26.34 15.53 10.65
N LEU A 313 -26.70 16.35 9.66
CA LEU A 313 -25.72 17.02 8.82
C LEU A 313 -25.44 18.39 9.41
N LEU A 314 -24.23 18.57 9.95
CA LEU A 314 -23.82 19.78 10.67
C LEU A 314 -22.92 20.64 9.79
N TYR A 315 -23.26 21.91 9.66
CA TYR A 315 -22.46 22.88 8.91
C TYR A 315 -21.75 23.83 9.87
N SER A 316 -20.41 23.76 9.87
CA SER A 316 -19.62 24.82 10.48
C SER A 316 -19.66 26.02 9.53
N SER A 317 -20.20 27.12 10.03
CA SER A 317 -20.49 28.33 9.27
C SER A 317 -20.06 29.54 10.11
N THR A 318 -19.83 30.69 9.50
CA THR A 318 -19.48 31.93 10.21
C THR A 318 -20.69 32.59 10.89
N SER A 319 -21.81 31.88 11.03
CA SER A 319 -22.96 32.28 11.85
C SER A 319 -22.66 32.07 13.33
N ASP A 320 -23.41 32.74 14.21
CA ASP A 320 -23.20 32.63 15.67
C ASP A 320 -23.27 31.17 16.18
N VAL A 321 -24.04 30.31 15.51
CA VAL A 321 -24.17 28.88 15.82
C VAL A 321 -24.17 28.04 14.55
N ALA A 322 -23.53 26.86 14.62
CA ALA A 322 -23.52 25.89 13.53
C ALA A 322 -24.93 25.40 13.18
N THR A 323 -25.20 25.21 11.90
CA THR A 323 -26.53 24.85 11.40
C THR A 323 -26.65 23.34 11.26
N ALA A 324 -27.64 22.74 11.92
CA ALA A 324 -27.88 21.30 11.92
C ALA A 324 -29.14 20.96 11.12
N PHE A 325 -29.07 19.92 10.29
CA PHE A 325 -30.21 19.38 9.55
C PHE A 325 -30.41 17.91 9.87
N GLY A 326 -31.62 17.55 10.29
CA GLY A 326 -32.00 16.15 10.48
C GLY A 326 -32.21 15.46 9.13
N ILE A 327 -31.50 14.37 8.90
CA ILE A 327 -31.59 13.57 7.67
C ILE A 327 -32.18 12.20 8.03
N PRO A 328 -33.43 11.90 7.65
CA PRO A 328 -34.05 10.62 7.96
C PRO A 328 -33.43 9.48 7.12
N ALA A 329 -33.28 8.30 7.73
CA ALA A 329 -32.92 7.08 7.02
C ALA A 329 -34.13 6.56 6.21
N LYS A 330 -34.13 6.77 4.90
CA LYS A 330 -35.18 6.27 4.00
C LYS A 330 -34.61 5.26 3.01
N LEU A 331 -35.34 4.18 2.77
CA LEU A 331 -34.97 3.13 1.81
C LEU A 331 -34.68 3.68 0.41
N HIS A 332 -35.52 4.58 -0.10
CA HIS A 332 -35.35 5.15 -1.44
C HIS A 332 -34.02 5.90 -1.60
N ASP A 333 -33.50 6.53 -0.54
CA ASP A 333 -32.22 7.22 -0.57
C ASP A 333 -31.06 6.22 -0.62
N MET A 334 -31.16 5.11 0.13
CA MET A 334 -30.21 4.00 0.03
C MET A 334 -30.22 3.35 -1.37
N GLN A 335 -31.40 3.11 -1.95
CA GLN A 335 -31.52 2.57 -3.31
C GLN A 335 -30.84 3.47 -4.35
N ARG A 336 -30.91 4.80 -4.16
CA ARG A 336 -30.22 5.75 -5.05
C ARG A 336 -28.70 5.75 -4.84
N VAL A 337 -28.19 5.63 -3.60
CA VAL A 337 -26.76 5.38 -3.34
C VAL A 337 -26.30 4.15 -4.10
N MET A 338 -27.06 3.06 -3.98
CA MET A 338 -26.73 1.79 -4.65
C MET A 338 -26.78 1.89 -6.17
N ALA A 339 -27.71 2.67 -6.72
CA ALA A 339 -27.76 2.92 -8.16
C ALA A 339 -26.48 3.59 -8.67
N LEU A 340 -26.02 4.66 -8.02
CA LEU A 340 -24.78 5.36 -8.40
C LEU A 340 -23.54 4.48 -8.16
N ARG A 341 -23.49 3.79 -7.02
CA ARG A 341 -22.45 2.81 -6.69
C ARG A 341 -22.31 1.77 -7.79
N ASN A 342 -23.42 1.22 -8.29
CA ASN A 342 -23.40 0.23 -9.36
C ASN A 342 -22.88 0.78 -10.68
N GLU A 343 -23.15 2.05 -11.01
CA GLU A 343 -22.56 2.69 -12.18
C GLU A 343 -21.05 2.74 -12.09
N LEU A 344 -20.52 3.22 -10.96
CA LEU A 344 -19.09 3.36 -10.73
C LEU A 344 -18.40 1.99 -10.68
N ALA A 345 -19.02 1.00 -10.03
CA ALA A 345 -18.52 -0.37 -10.00
C ALA A 345 -18.45 -0.98 -11.40
N LEU A 346 -19.46 -0.73 -12.25
CA LEU A 346 -19.46 -1.18 -13.63
C LEU A 346 -18.30 -0.56 -14.44
N VAL A 347 -18.01 0.72 -14.25
CA VAL A 347 -16.87 1.40 -14.86
C VAL A 347 -15.53 0.82 -14.38
N ARG A 348 -15.40 0.51 -13.09
CA ARG A 348 -14.17 -0.03 -12.50
C ARG A 348 -13.86 -1.45 -13.01
N VAL A 349 -14.89 -2.28 -13.12
CA VAL A 349 -14.77 -3.70 -13.52
C VAL A 349 -14.59 -3.84 -15.03
N THR A 350 -15.41 -3.14 -15.82
CA THR A 350 -15.38 -3.25 -17.29
C THR A 350 -14.32 -2.35 -17.95
N GLY A 351 -13.83 -1.34 -17.23
CA GLY A 351 -12.97 -0.30 -17.78
C GLY A 351 -13.66 0.65 -18.76
N ARG A 352 -14.97 0.47 -19.02
CA ARG A 352 -15.74 1.28 -19.96
C ARG A 352 -16.31 2.50 -19.26
N VAL A 353 -15.89 3.67 -19.71
CA VAL A 353 -16.41 4.95 -19.23
C VAL A 353 -17.60 5.36 -20.11
N PRO A 354 -18.73 5.81 -19.52
CA PRO A 354 -19.91 6.18 -20.31
C PRO A 354 -19.67 7.45 -21.14
N ALA A 355 -20.50 7.60 -22.19
CA ALA A 355 -20.59 8.83 -22.97
C ALA A 355 -20.82 10.06 -22.06
N PRO A 356 -20.27 11.23 -22.40
CA PRO A 356 -20.51 12.43 -21.63
C PRO A 356 -22.00 12.81 -21.72
N PRO A 357 -22.62 13.34 -20.65
CA PRO A 357 -24.06 13.62 -20.62
C PRO A 357 -24.51 14.73 -21.57
N GLY A 358 -23.57 15.54 -22.07
CA GLY A 358 -23.80 16.63 -23.01
C GLY A 358 -24.59 17.83 -22.45
N GLY A 359 -25.01 18.71 -23.37
CA GLY A 359 -25.83 19.90 -23.09
C GLY A 359 -25.28 20.82 -22.00
N ASN A 360 -26.18 21.45 -21.24
CA ASN A 360 -25.85 22.38 -20.15
C ASN A 360 -25.00 21.75 -19.04
N LYS A 361 -25.04 20.42 -18.91
CA LYS A 361 -24.30 19.69 -17.88
C LYS A 361 -22.81 19.65 -18.20
N CYS A 362 -22.44 19.40 -19.46
CA CYS A 362 -21.04 19.53 -19.87
C CYS A 362 -20.58 21.00 -19.88
N ALA A 363 -21.43 21.93 -20.34
CA ALA A 363 -21.08 23.35 -20.42
C ALA A 363 -20.76 24.01 -19.07
N ARG A 364 -21.29 23.48 -17.95
CA ARG A 364 -21.05 23.98 -16.58
C ARG A 364 -20.10 23.09 -15.77
N CYS A 365 -19.50 22.08 -16.39
CA CYS A 365 -18.63 21.12 -15.71
C CYS A 365 -17.24 21.73 -15.49
N MET A 366 -16.83 21.89 -14.23
CA MET A 366 -15.49 22.40 -13.89
C MET A 366 -14.35 21.48 -14.37
N LEU A 367 -14.64 20.19 -14.59
CA LEU A 367 -13.68 19.21 -15.09
C LEU A 367 -13.74 19.04 -16.62
N HIS A 368 -14.43 19.92 -17.34
CA HIS A 368 -14.57 19.82 -18.80
C HIS A 368 -13.20 19.75 -19.54
N PRO A 369 -12.19 20.60 -19.25
CA PRO A 369 -10.89 20.51 -19.89
C PRO A 369 -10.17 19.18 -19.63
N ARG A 370 -10.18 18.71 -18.38
CA ARG A 370 -9.60 17.40 -17.99
C ARG A 370 -10.34 16.24 -18.64
N CYS A 371 -11.66 16.37 -18.82
CA CYS A 371 -12.49 15.38 -19.51
C CYS A 371 -12.12 15.29 -21.00
N ALA A 372 -11.93 16.43 -21.67
CA ALA A 372 -11.49 16.49 -23.06
C ALA A 372 -10.10 15.85 -23.23
N GLU A 373 -9.17 16.17 -22.32
CA GLU A 373 -7.81 15.62 -22.33
C GLU A 373 -7.80 14.09 -22.12
N ALA A 374 -8.51 13.61 -21.09
CA ALA A 374 -8.64 12.18 -20.86
C ALA A 374 -9.30 11.45 -22.04
N SER A 375 -10.27 12.09 -22.71
CA SER A 375 -10.88 11.54 -23.92
C SER A 375 -9.87 11.37 -25.03
N ALA A 376 -9.00 12.35 -25.25
CA ALA A 376 -7.93 12.29 -26.25
C ALA A 376 -6.89 11.20 -25.93
N LEU A 377 -6.46 11.10 -24.67
CA LEU A 377 -5.45 10.12 -24.24
C LEU A 377 -5.98 8.69 -24.27
N LEU A 378 -7.20 8.47 -23.77
CA LEU A 378 -7.76 7.14 -23.56
C LEU A 378 -8.70 6.68 -24.69
N GLY A 379 -9.01 7.55 -25.65
CA GLY A 379 -9.92 7.25 -26.74
C GLY A 379 -11.39 7.20 -26.32
N TRP A 380 -11.77 7.98 -25.28
CA TRP A 380 -13.18 8.11 -24.90
C TRP A 380 -13.92 9.06 -25.84
N GLU A 381 -15.24 8.99 -25.84
CA GLU A 381 -16.07 9.98 -26.52
C GLU A 381 -15.81 11.38 -25.92
N ALA A 382 -15.52 12.35 -26.79
CA ALA A 382 -15.19 13.71 -26.38
C ALA A 382 -16.40 14.44 -25.80
N PRO A 383 -16.24 15.27 -24.75
CA PRO A 383 -17.31 16.15 -24.29
C PRO A 383 -17.67 17.16 -25.40
N PRO A 384 -18.95 17.52 -25.57
CA PRO A 384 -19.36 18.49 -26.58
C PRO A 384 -18.82 19.89 -26.27
N GLY A 385 -18.63 20.69 -27.33
CA GLY A 385 -18.26 22.11 -27.24
C GLY A 385 -16.80 22.44 -27.56
N ASP A 386 -15.88 21.46 -27.46
CA ASP A 386 -14.47 21.65 -27.80
C ASP A 386 -14.10 21.02 -29.14
N ALA A 387 -13.12 21.62 -29.83
CA ALA A 387 -12.39 20.92 -30.87
C ALA A 387 -11.67 19.71 -30.25
N PRO A 388 -11.63 18.54 -30.90
CA PRO A 388 -10.94 17.38 -30.34
C PRO A 388 -9.49 17.73 -30.02
N LEU A 389 -9.12 17.66 -28.74
CA LEU A 389 -7.72 17.76 -28.33
C LEU A 389 -6.96 16.63 -29.06
N ARG A 390 -6.01 17.01 -29.91
CA ARG A 390 -5.13 16.04 -30.58
C ARG A 390 -3.85 15.93 -29.79
N GLN A 391 -3.75 14.86 -29.01
CA GLN A 391 -2.47 14.42 -28.48
C GLN A 391 -1.73 13.63 -29.57
N ASP A 392 -0.41 13.68 -29.57
CA ASP A 392 0.37 12.84 -30.47
C ASP A 392 0.09 11.36 -30.16
N ASP A 393 -0.10 10.54 -31.20
CA ASP A 393 -0.54 9.14 -31.07
C ASP A 393 0.43 8.32 -30.20
N ARG A 394 1.72 8.68 -30.21
CA ARG A 394 2.75 8.00 -29.42
C ARG A 394 2.59 8.28 -27.92
N THR A 395 2.41 9.53 -27.52
CA THR A 395 2.14 9.93 -26.14
C THR A 395 0.83 9.34 -25.65
N ALA A 396 -0.23 9.38 -26.47
CA ALA A 396 -1.53 8.79 -26.11
C ALA A 396 -1.41 7.27 -25.89
N LYS A 397 -0.71 6.55 -26.78
CA LYS A 397 -0.44 5.10 -26.63
C LYS A 397 0.39 4.80 -25.39
N TRP A 398 1.47 5.56 -25.16
CA TRP A 398 2.32 5.40 -23.98
C TRP A 398 1.54 5.62 -22.70
N PHE A 399 0.75 6.70 -22.62
CA PHE A 399 -0.08 6.99 -21.45
C PHE A 399 -1.11 5.89 -21.22
N ARG A 400 -1.88 5.52 -22.25
CA ARG A 400 -2.92 4.48 -22.16
C ARG A 400 -2.34 3.13 -21.70
N HIS A 401 -1.16 2.78 -22.18
CA HIS A 401 -0.46 1.57 -21.78
C HIS A 401 -0.20 1.57 -20.26
N TRP A 402 0.59 2.51 -19.74
CA TRP A 402 0.92 2.55 -18.31
C TRP A 402 -0.31 2.77 -17.41
N TRP A 403 -1.25 3.60 -17.85
CA TRP A 403 -2.51 3.82 -17.16
C TRP A 403 -3.31 2.52 -16.99
N SER A 404 -3.42 1.73 -18.05
CA SER A 404 -4.15 0.45 -18.01
C SER A 404 -3.49 -0.57 -17.09
N LEU A 405 -2.17 -0.69 -17.12
CA LEU A 405 -1.42 -1.61 -16.25
C LEU A 405 -1.52 -1.20 -14.79
N GLN A 406 -1.42 0.10 -14.49
CA GLN A 406 -1.55 0.61 -13.13
C GLN A 406 -2.95 0.34 -12.56
N ARG A 407 -3.99 0.41 -13.38
CA ARG A 407 -5.35 0.01 -12.96
C ARG A 407 -5.48 -1.49 -12.69
N LEU A 408 -4.81 -2.34 -13.49
CA LEU A 408 -4.76 -3.78 -13.23
C LEU A 408 -4.08 -4.08 -11.89
N GLU A 409 -2.98 -3.40 -11.59
CA GLU A 409 -2.27 -3.53 -10.32
C GLU A 409 -3.13 -3.07 -9.14
N GLY A 410 -3.79 -1.91 -9.26
CA GLY A 410 -4.73 -1.42 -8.26
C GLY A 410 -5.83 -2.42 -7.92
N ARG A 411 -6.42 -3.07 -8.93
CA ARG A 411 -7.44 -4.11 -8.72
C ARG A 411 -6.89 -5.35 -8.02
N ALA A 412 -5.65 -5.74 -8.31
CA ALA A 412 -5.01 -6.86 -7.61
C ALA A 412 -4.74 -6.53 -6.14
N ALA A 413 -4.33 -5.29 -5.84
CA ALA A 413 -4.15 -4.81 -4.47
C ALA A 413 -5.49 -4.73 -3.71
N GLU A 414 -6.55 -4.20 -4.34
CA GLU A 414 -7.90 -4.19 -3.77
C GLU A 414 -8.39 -5.61 -3.46
N ALA A 415 -8.13 -6.58 -4.34
CA ALA A 415 -8.51 -7.98 -4.16
C ALA A 415 -7.89 -8.63 -2.92
N GLN A 416 -6.70 -8.21 -2.48
CA GLN A 416 -6.10 -8.71 -1.23
C GLN A 416 -6.92 -8.30 0.00
N THR A 417 -7.60 -7.16 -0.07
CA THR A 417 -8.47 -6.69 1.02
C THR A 417 -9.72 -7.58 1.15
N HIS A 418 -10.10 -8.30 0.09
CA HIS A 418 -11.29 -9.16 0.12
C HIS A 418 -11.17 -10.32 1.12
N ALA A 419 -9.95 -10.74 1.44
CA ALA A 419 -9.70 -11.75 2.45
C ALA A 419 -10.36 -11.40 3.80
N LEU A 420 -10.49 -10.11 4.14
CA LEU A 420 -11.07 -9.65 5.40
C LEU A 420 -12.50 -10.17 5.64
N TRP A 421 -13.28 -10.42 4.59
CA TRP A 421 -14.65 -10.92 4.66
C TRP A 421 -14.89 -12.25 3.94
N GLN A 422 -13.92 -12.72 3.15
CA GLN A 422 -14.00 -14.02 2.48
C GLN A 422 -13.33 -15.15 3.26
N GLN A 423 -12.46 -14.82 4.22
CA GLN A 423 -11.75 -15.76 5.07
C GLN A 423 -12.06 -15.48 6.53
N SER A 424 -12.12 -16.52 7.35
CA SER A 424 -12.15 -16.41 8.80
C SER A 424 -10.85 -15.81 9.34
N ALA A 425 -10.89 -15.23 10.56
CA ALA A 425 -9.69 -14.72 11.21
C ALA A 425 -8.60 -15.80 11.35
N ALA A 426 -8.99 -17.04 11.66
CA ALA A 426 -8.07 -18.17 11.76
C ALA A 426 -7.36 -18.49 10.43
N GLU A 427 -8.09 -18.47 9.31
CA GLU A 427 -7.50 -18.66 7.98
C GLU A 427 -6.53 -17.53 7.62
N ARG A 428 -6.85 -16.28 7.96
CA ARG A 428 -5.95 -15.14 7.72
C ARG A 428 -4.69 -15.18 8.59
N ILE A 429 -4.81 -15.59 9.84
CA ILE A 429 -3.66 -15.81 10.74
C ILE A 429 -2.78 -16.92 10.16
N ALA A 430 -3.37 -18.05 9.75
CA ALA A 430 -2.64 -19.16 9.13
C ALA A 430 -1.99 -18.76 7.79
N ALA A 431 -2.63 -17.87 7.02
CA ALA A 431 -2.07 -17.28 5.81
C ALA A 431 -1.00 -16.21 6.09
N GLY A 432 -0.83 -15.79 7.34
CA GLY A 432 0.12 -14.76 7.76
C GLY A 432 -0.27 -13.34 7.33
N SER A 433 -1.53 -13.10 6.98
CA SER A 433 -2.08 -11.76 6.70
C SER A 433 -2.70 -11.09 7.93
N ALA A 434 -2.78 -11.81 9.05
CA ALA A 434 -3.28 -11.31 10.33
C ALA A 434 -2.44 -11.79 11.53
N ILE A 435 -2.57 -11.12 12.66
CA ILE A 435 -1.95 -11.48 13.95
C ILE A 435 -3.03 -11.47 15.03
N GLN A 436 -3.16 -12.58 15.76
CA GLN A 436 -3.93 -12.62 17.01
C GLN A 436 -3.15 -11.90 18.12
N LEU A 437 -3.78 -10.90 18.72
CA LEU A 437 -3.23 -10.18 19.86
C LEU A 437 -3.67 -10.89 21.15
N THR A 438 -2.71 -11.26 21.98
CA THR A 438 -2.99 -12.07 23.19
C THR A 438 -3.12 -11.22 24.44
N GLU A 439 -2.36 -10.13 24.53
CA GLU A 439 -2.35 -9.24 25.71
C GLU A 439 -1.95 -7.82 25.30
N THR A 440 -2.66 -6.82 25.81
CA THR A 440 -2.26 -5.41 25.69
C THR A 440 -1.29 -5.08 26.83
N LEU A 441 -0.01 -4.89 26.50
CA LEU A 441 1.05 -4.55 27.45
C LEU A 441 1.08 -3.06 27.79
N GLY A 442 0.59 -2.21 26.89
CA GLY A 442 0.54 -0.78 27.11
C GLY A 442 -0.25 -0.05 26.03
N MET A 443 -0.85 1.07 26.41
CA MET A 443 -1.56 2.00 25.55
C MET A 443 -1.23 3.41 26.01
N ARG A 444 -0.81 4.28 25.10
CA ARG A 444 -0.50 5.68 25.40
C ARG A 444 -0.84 6.60 24.23
N PRO A 445 -1.13 7.88 24.50
CA PRO A 445 -1.14 8.90 23.46
C PRO A 445 0.21 9.00 22.74
N ASP A 446 0.17 9.39 21.48
CA ASP A 446 1.37 9.72 20.72
C ASP A 446 1.89 11.10 21.17
N ASP A 447 3.20 11.18 21.46
CA ASP A 447 3.83 12.41 21.94
C ASP A 447 3.80 13.54 20.89
N ARG A 448 3.60 13.18 19.61
CA ARG A 448 3.57 14.11 18.46
C ARG A 448 2.16 14.65 18.20
N ASN A 449 1.16 13.85 18.53
CA ASN A 449 -0.24 14.18 18.41
C ASN A 449 -1.00 13.40 19.48
N ARG A 450 -1.32 14.04 20.61
CA ARG A 450 -1.96 13.40 21.77
C ARG A 450 -3.33 12.76 21.48
N HIS A 451 -3.85 12.96 20.28
CA HIS A 451 -5.13 12.43 19.81
C HIS A 451 -4.97 11.13 19.01
N GLU A 452 -3.72 10.75 18.69
CA GLU A 452 -3.35 9.45 18.12
C GLU A 452 -2.77 8.55 19.22
N TRP A 453 -2.72 7.25 18.96
CA TRP A 453 -2.42 6.26 20.00
C TRP A 453 -1.33 5.29 19.60
N ILE A 454 -0.48 4.92 20.55
CA ILE A 454 0.51 3.86 20.41
C ILE A 454 0.13 2.73 21.36
N TYR A 455 -0.05 1.55 20.78
CA TYR A 455 -0.33 0.30 21.47
C TYR A 455 0.90 -0.59 21.47
N THR A 456 1.11 -1.31 22.57
CA THR A 456 2.09 -2.39 22.69
C THR A 456 1.35 -3.67 23.07
N PHE A 457 1.56 -4.73 22.29
CA PHE A 457 0.92 -6.02 22.48
C PHE A 457 1.95 -7.12 22.70
N ARG A 458 1.55 -8.14 23.46
CA ARG A 458 2.10 -9.50 23.35
C ARG A 458 1.32 -10.25 22.27
N CYS A 459 2.00 -11.05 21.48
CA CYS A 459 1.39 -11.89 20.46
C CYS A 459 2.26 -13.11 20.18
N ALA A 460 1.74 -14.11 19.46
CA ALA A 460 2.56 -15.14 18.83
C ALA A 460 2.55 -14.87 17.32
N ASN A 461 3.55 -14.15 16.84
CA ASN A 461 3.59 -13.64 15.48
C ASN A 461 4.34 -14.61 14.54
N ALA A 462 3.58 -15.23 13.64
CA ALA A 462 4.10 -15.97 12.48
C ALA A 462 3.73 -15.29 11.14
N SER A 463 3.28 -14.03 11.18
CA SER A 463 2.73 -13.32 10.04
C SER A 463 3.80 -12.82 9.06
N GLU A 464 3.33 -12.39 7.90
CA GLU A 464 4.15 -11.77 6.86
C GLU A 464 4.23 -10.23 6.97
N LEU A 465 3.66 -9.66 8.02
CA LEU A 465 3.59 -8.22 8.25
C LEU A 465 4.97 -7.64 8.59
N ARG A 466 5.10 -6.31 8.44
CA ARG A 466 6.36 -5.56 8.57
C ARG A 466 6.14 -4.24 9.30
N GLU A 467 7.20 -3.71 9.88
CA GLU A 467 7.24 -2.30 10.26
C GLU A 467 6.90 -1.41 9.06
N GLY A 468 6.01 -0.45 9.28
CA GLY A 468 5.47 0.44 8.26
C GLY A 468 4.28 -0.11 7.48
N ASP A 469 3.93 -1.39 7.60
CA ASP A 469 2.71 -1.92 6.96
C ASP A 469 1.47 -1.23 7.57
N GLU A 470 0.56 -0.81 6.69
CA GLU A 470 -0.77 -0.34 7.08
C GLU A 470 -1.62 -1.54 7.52
N VAL A 471 -2.38 -1.33 8.59
CA VAL A 471 -3.13 -2.40 9.26
C VAL A 471 -4.48 -1.90 9.76
N LEU A 472 -5.39 -2.84 9.97
CA LEU A 472 -6.61 -2.64 10.74
C LEU A 472 -6.46 -3.33 12.09
N LEU A 473 -6.68 -2.56 13.16
CA LEU A 473 -6.72 -3.06 14.52
C LEU A 473 -8.19 -3.18 14.92
N SER A 474 -8.66 -4.39 15.25
CA SER A 474 -10.07 -4.67 15.48
C SER A 474 -10.36 -5.51 16.72
N GLU A 475 -11.61 -5.41 17.20
CA GLU A 475 -12.18 -6.26 18.26
C GLU A 475 -12.60 -7.63 17.68
N GLY A 476 -11.64 -8.38 17.13
CA GLY A 476 -11.83 -9.75 16.63
C GLY A 476 -12.37 -9.86 15.21
N ASP A 477 -13.14 -8.89 14.74
CA ASP A 477 -13.68 -8.86 13.36
C ASP A 477 -13.57 -7.45 12.75
N PRO A 478 -12.86 -7.27 11.62
CA PRO A 478 -12.69 -5.97 10.98
C PRO A 478 -13.94 -5.46 10.23
N VAL A 479 -14.95 -6.30 10.01
CA VAL A 479 -16.21 -5.96 9.33
C VAL A 479 -17.30 -5.66 10.36
N LEU A 480 -17.52 -6.57 11.30
CA LEU A 480 -18.60 -6.46 12.28
C LEU A 480 -18.19 -5.77 13.59
N GLY A 481 -16.92 -5.89 13.99
CA GLY A 481 -16.37 -5.32 15.22
C GLY A 481 -15.92 -3.86 15.08
N GLN A 482 -15.52 -3.24 16.20
CA GLN A 482 -14.85 -1.95 16.13
C GLN A 482 -13.50 -2.11 15.45
N VAL A 483 -13.13 -1.13 14.63
CA VAL A 483 -11.90 -1.18 13.85
C VAL A 483 -11.33 0.22 13.69
N VAL A 484 -10.01 0.31 13.87
CA VAL A 484 -9.23 1.54 13.62
C VAL A 484 -8.10 1.23 12.66
N SER A 485 -7.82 2.17 11.75
CA SER A 485 -6.65 2.08 10.88
C SER A 485 -5.39 2.48 11.63
N GLY A 486 -4.30 1.78 11.36
CA GLY A 486 -3.00 2.04 11.97
C GLY A 486 -1.84 1.63 11.07
N ALA A 487 -0.65 1.69 11.65
CA ALA A 487 0.59 1.23 11.03
C ALA A 487 1.48 0.56 12.08
N ILE A 488 2.16 -0.50 11.68
CA ILE A 488 3.10 -1.20 12.56
C ILE A 488 4.34 -0.33 12.77
N LEU A 489 4.72 -0.11 14.02
CA LEU A 489 5.94 0.64 14.37
C LEU A 489 7.11 -0.30 14.60
N ARG A 490 6.86 -1.37 15.34
CA ARG A 490 7.83 -2.42 15.65
C ARG A 490 7.14 -3.76 15.66
N ILE A 491 7.83 -4.79 15.18
CA ILE A 491 7.31 -6.15 15.15
C ILE A 491 8.40 -7.17 15.43
N SER A 492 8.17 -8.04 16.42
CA SER A 492 8.98 -9.23 16.73
C SER A 492 8.10 -10.49 16.68
N ASN A 493 8.65 -11.63 17.08
CA ASN A 493 7.91 -12.89 17.17
C ASN A 493 6.89 -12.89 18.33
N ASP A 494 7.14 -12.11 19.38
CA ASP A 494 6.38 -12.14 20.64
C ASP A 494 5.73 -10.80 21.02
N ARG A 495 6.12 -9.71 20.33
CA ARG A 495 5.76 -8.34 20.69
C ARG A 495 5.50 -7.50 19.44
N LEU A 496 4.53 -6.60 19.57
CA LEU A 496 4.11 -5.71 18.49
C LEU A 496 3.86 -4.31 19.06
N GLU A 497 4.38 -3.27 18.38
CA GLU A 497 4.01 -1.88 18.63
C GLU A 497 3.29 -1.32 17.41
N VAL A 498 2.12 -0.73 17.62
CA VAL A 498 1.22 -0.25 16.56
C VAL A 498 0.83 1.18 16.87
N TRP A 499 0.98 2.06 15.89
CA TRP A 499 0.33 3.36 15.90
C TRP A 499 -1.09 3.18 15.35
N ALA A 500 -2.08 3.72 16.04
CA ALA A 500 -3.47 3.74 15.63
C ALA A 500 -3.94 5.19 15.57
N ARG A 501 -4.74 5.49 14.56
CA ARG A 501 -5.27 6.84 14.33
C ARG A 501 -6.25 7.30 15.42
N GLU A 502 -6.90 6.34 16.08
CA GLU A 502 -7.92 6.56 17.09
C GLU A 502 -7.80 5.51 18.19
N GLN A 503 -8.35 5.81 19.36
CA GLN A 503 -8.41 4.85 20.45
C GLN A 503 -9.38 3.71 20.11
N ILE A 504 -8.94 2.49 20.38
CA ILE A 504 -9.75 1.27 20.43
C ILE A 504 -9.56 0.62 21.79
N ASP A 505 -10.66 0.16 22.40
CA ASP A 505 -10.66 -0.27 23.81
C ASP A 505 -10.13 -1.69 24.00
N HIS A 506 -10.63 -2.64 23.19
CA HIS A 506 -10.31 -4.06 23.34
C HIS A 506 -9.83 -4.72 22.04
N PRO A 507 -8.73 -4.23 21.44
CA PRO A 507 -8.21 -4.80 20.21
C PRO A 507 -7.69 -6.22 20.45
N THR A 508 -8.17 -7.19 19.66
CA THR A 508 -7.76 -8.60 19.75
C THR A 508 -7.20 -9.14 18.44
N LEU A 509 -7.42 -8.44 17.33
CA LEU A 509 -6.95 -8.86 16.01
C LEU A 509 -6.30 -7.69 15.28
N LEU A 510 -5.26 -8.00 14.53
CA LEU A 510 -4.61 -7.07 13.62
C LEU A 510 -4.53 -7.69 12.22
N ASP A 511 -5.08 -7.00 11.24
CA ASP A 511 -5.19 -7.45 9.85
C ASP A 511 -4.39 -6.57 8.91
N ARG A 512 -3.78 -7.16 7.87
CA ARG A 512 -3.18 -6.41 6.75
C ARG A 512 -4.26 -5.57 6.08
N TYR A 513 -3.95 -4.30 5.82
CA TYR A 513 -4.81 -3.44 5.05
C TYR A 513 -3.98 -2.56 4.12
N THR A 514 -4.39 -2.46 2.85
CA THR A 514 -3.65 -1.65 1.87
C THR A 514 -4.57 -0.57 1.35
N ALA A 515 -4.29 0.68 1.69
CA ALA A 515 -5.02 1.80 1.11
C ALA A 515 -4.66 2.00 -0.37
N ASP A 516 -5.65 2.39 -1.19
CA ASP A 516 -5.48 2.66 -2.63
C ASP A 516 -4.68 3.96 -2.93
N VAL A 517 -4.19 4.63 -1.89
CA VAL A 517 -3.48 5.93 -1.98
C VAL A 517 -2.25 5.83 -2.88
N MET A 518 -1.46 4.75 -2.77
CA MET A 518 -0.25 4.61 -3.58
C MET A 518 -0.56 4.44 -5.06
N ASN A 519 -1.54 3.60 -5.39
CA ASN A 519 -1.98 3.38 -6.76
C ASN A 519 -2.52 4.68 -7.40
N ARG A 520 -3.32 5.45 -6.66
CA ARG A 520 -3.78 6.79 -7.09
C ARG A 520 -2.60 7.74 -7.33
N ARG A 521 -1.59 7.76 -6.46
CA ARG A 521 -0.37 8.57 -6.67
C ARG A 521 0.38 8.16 -7.95
N MET A 522 0.49 6.86 -8.25
CA MET A 522 1.13 6.39 -9.48
C MET A 522 0.37 6.87 -10.73
N GLN A 523 -0.96 6.84 -10.67
CA GLN A 523 -1.84 7.38 -11.70
C GLN A 523 -1.66 8.90 -11.88
N HIS A 524 -1.59 9.66 -10.79
CA HIS A 524 -1.31 11.09 -10.82
C HIS A 524 0.09 11.41 -11.37
N ASN A 525 1.09 10.58 -11.10
CA ASN A 525 2.44 10.78 -11.64
C ASN A 525 2.44 10.73 -13.17
N LEU A 526 1.63 9.85 -13.79
CA LEU A 526 1.51 9.79 -15.25
C LEU A 526 0.93 11.09 -15.81
N THR A 527 -0.16 11.60 -15.24
CA THR A 527 -0.80 12.84 -15.72
C THR A 527 0.07 14.06 -15.48
N ARG A 528 0.68 14.19 -14.30
CA ARG A 528 1.65 15.26 -13.99
C ARG A 528 2.82 15.26 -14.97
N TRP A 529 3.30 14.08 -15.36
CA TRP A 529 4.41 13.96 -16.30
C TRP A 529 4.06 14.49 -17.70
N LEU A 530 2.82 14.28 -18.15
CA LEU A 530 2.34 14.79 -19.44
C LEU A 530 2.31 16.32 -19.51
N HIS A 531 2.11 17.00 -18.38
CA HIS A 531 2.15 18.45 -18.29
C HIS A 531 3.57 19.02 -18.08
N GLY A 532 4.59 18.16 -18.02
CA GLY A 532 5.99 18.56 -17.88
C GLY A 532 6.68 18.89 -19.20
N ASP A 533 8.00 19.10 -19.13
CA ASP A 533 8.84 19.44 -20.29
C ASP A 533 8.81 18.36 -21.40
N ALA A 534 8.56 18.78 -22.64
CA ALA A 534 8.40 17.88 -23.78
C ALA A 534 9.68 17.11 -24.16
N HIS A 535 10.87 17.70 -23.94
CA HIS A 535 12.15 17.01 -24.20
C HIS A 535 12.37 15.88 -23.19
N ARG A 536 12.10 16.13 -21.92
CA ARG A 536 12.15 15.12 -20.85
C ARG A 536 11.15 13.99 -21.04
N GLN A 537 9.96 14.32 -21.55
CA GLN A 537 8.99 13.30 -21.92
C GLN A 537 9.53 12.36 -23.02
N LYS A 538 10.18 12.90 -24.05
CA LYS A 538 10.84 12.11 -25.10
C LYS A 538 12.00 11.26 -24.57
N LEU A 539 12.79 11.78 -23.63
CA LEU A 539 13.87 11.04 -22.96
C LEU A 539 13.33 9.80 -22.25
N VAL A 540 12.28 9.95 -21.42
CA VAL A 540 11.66 8.83 -20.68
C VAL A 540 11.04 7.80 -21.62
N ARG A 541 10.50 8.22 -22.76
CA ARG A 541 9.99 7.31 -23.79
C ARG A 541 11.08 6.66 -24.65
N GLY A 542 12.36 6.99 -24.42
CA GLY A 542 13.49 6.47 -25.17
C GLY A 542 13.54 6.94 -26.63
N GLU A 543 12.94 8.09 -26.93
CA GLU A 543 12.85 8.64 -28.29
C GLU A 543 14.05 9.50 -28.66
N VAL A 544 14.79 10.00 -27.68
CA VAL A 544 15.99 10.82 -27.84
C VAL A 544 17.07 10.35 -26.87
N THR A 545 18.33 10.47 -27.27
CA THR A 545 19.48 10.17 -26.42
C THR A 545 19.82 11.35 -25.52
N PRO A 546 20.33 11.12 -24.31
CA PRO A 546 20.75 12.19 -23.40
C PRO A 546 21.99 12.93 -23.91
N ARG A 547 22.07 14.22 -23.62
CA ARG A 547 23.19 15.09 -23.98
C ARG A 547 24.16 15.30 -22.82
N PHE A 548 25.44 15.49 -23.17
CA PHE A 548 26.54 15.79 -22.26
C PHE A 548 27.32 17.01 -22.77
N ASP A 549 27.90 17.78 -21.86
CA ASP A 549 28.80 18.89 -22.15
C ASP A 549 30.25 18.42 -22.15
N HIS A 550 30.76 18.04 -23.31
CA HIS A 550 32.14 17.57 -23.45
C HIS A 550 33.17 18.70 -23.34
N ASP A 551 32.74 19.96 -23.51
CA ASP A 551 33.59 21.16 -23.46
C ASP A 551 33.60 21.81 -22.07
N ALA A 552 33.00 21.16 -21.06
CA ALA A 552 32.95 21.68 -19.71
C ALA A 552 34.38 21.85 -19.14
N PRO A 553 34.66 22.95 -18.42
CA PRO A 553 35.99 23.22 -17.90
C PRO A 553 36.45 22.13 -16.90
N PRO A 554 37.77 21.90 -16.76
CA PRO A 554 38.33 20.90 -15.88
C PRO A 554 37.76 20.99 -14.47
N PHE A 555 37.35 19.85 -13.93
CA PHE A 555 36.67 19.76 -12.65
C PHE A 555 37.68 19.74 -11.50
N ASN A 556 37.36 20.37 -10.36
CA ASN A 556 38.09 20.09 -9.13
C ASN A 556 37.80 18.63 -8.72
N LEU A 557 38.82 17.77 -8.86
CA LEU A 557 38.75 16.33 -8.64
C LEU A 557 38.81 15.93 -7.16
N GLU A 558 38.77 16.87 -6.21
CA GLU A 558 38.72 16.53 -4.77
C GLU A 558 37.57 15.57 -4.42
N ALA A 559 36.39 15.74 -5.04
CA ALA A 559 35.25 14.83 -4.86
C ALA A 559 35.49 13.41 -5.42
N THR A 560 36.53 13.24 -6.24
CA THR A 560 36.94 11.92 -6.78
C THR A 560 38.06 11.28 -5.97
N ARG A 561 38.57 11.95 -4.93
CA ARG A 561 39.67 11.43 -4.11
C ARG A 561 39.22 10.17 -3.38
N GLY A 562 39.98 9.09 -3.55
CA GLY A 562 39.65 7.78 -2.96
C GLY A 562 38.63 6.96 -3.75
N LEU A 563 38.11 7.48 -4.88
CA LEU A 563 37.32 6.71 -5.82
C LEU A 563 38.21 5.96 -6.80
N ASN A 564 37.75 4.81 -7.29
CA ASN A 564 38.40 4.13 -8.40
C ASN A 564 38.03 4.81 -9.75
N ALA A 565 38.65 4.39 -10.85
CA ALA A 565 38.52 5.06 -12.15
C ALA A 565 37.07 5.15 -12.67
N GLU A 566 36.28 4.09 -12.54
CA GLU A 566 34.88 4.04 -13.00
C GLU A 566 33.93 4.84 -12.09
N GLN A 567 34.20 4.88 -10.79
CA GLN A 567 33.47 5.74 -9.85
C GLN A 567 33.80 7.22 -10.09
N ALA A 568 35.06 7.55 -10.37
CA ALA A 568 35.49 8.90 -10.73
C ALA A 568 34.86 9.36 -12.07
N ASP A 569 34.81 8.47 -13.07
CA ASP A 569 34.11 8.72 -14.34
C ASP A 569 32.61 9.00 -14.09
N ALA A 570 31.96 8.29 -13.16
CA ALA A 570 30.58 8.59 -12.78
C ALA A 570 30.38 10.00 -12.24
N VAL A 571 31.32 10.50 -11.44
CA VAL A 571 31.29 11.90 -10.98
C VAL A 571 31.47 12.86 -12.16
N VAL A 572 32.45 12.62 -13.04
CA VAL A 572 32.70 13.48 -14.20
C VAL A 572 31.50 13.54 -15.15
N ARG A 573 30.86 12.40 -15.43
CA ARG A 573 29.67 12.36 -16.30
C ARG A 573 28.45 12.99 -15.65
N ALA A 574 28.26 12.82 -14.34
CA ALA A 574 27.20 13.50 -13.61
C ALA A 574 27.36 15.02 -13.64
N LEU A 575 28.59 15.52 -13.72
CA LEU A 575 28.90 16.94 -13.81
C LEU A 575 28.75 17.52 -15.22
N THR A 576 28.92 16.71 -16.26
CA THR A 576 28.78 17.11 -17.67
C THR A 576 27.38 16.87 -18.23
N MET A 577 26.53 16.06 -17.58
CA MET A 577 25.21 15.74 -18.10
C MET A 577 24.31 16.99 -18.24
N LYS A 578 23.60 17.06 -19.37
CA LYS A 578 22.54 18.03 -19.64
C LYS A 578 21.14 17.43 -19.48
N ASP A 579 21.02 16.11 -19.55
CA ASP A 579 19.74 15.40 -19.55
C ASP A 579 19.68 14.30 -18.45
N TYR A 580 20.29 13.13 -18.67
CA TYR A 580 20.37 12.07 -17.66
C TYR A 580 21.66 11.25 -17.71
N LEU A 581 21.94 10.53 -16.61
CA LEU A 581 22.99 9.53 -16.49
C LEU A 581 22.44 8.24 -15.86
N LEU A 582 22.87 7.08 -16.37
CA LEU A 582 22.59 5.77 -15.78
C LEU A 582 23.85 5.21 -15.12
N ILE A 583 23.70 4.71 -13.89
CA ILE A 583 24.77 4.04 -13.15
C ILE A 583 24.30 2.62 -12.81
N GLN A 584 24.86 1.64 -13.52
CA GLN A 584 24.70 0.22 -13.22
C GLN A 584 25.70 -0.15 -12.12
N GLY A 585 25.19 -0.38 -10.92
CA GLY A 585 25.99 -0.70 -9.74
C GLY A 585 25.70 -2.09 -9.19
N PRO A 586 26.49 -3.11 -9.57
CA PRO A 586 26.46 -4.44 -8.97
C PRO A 586 26.60 -4.43 -7.43
N PRO A 587 26.37 -5.57 -6.74
CA PRO A 587 26.57 -5.70 -5.30
C PRO A 587 27.98 -5.32 -4.87
N GLY A 588 28.09 -4.54 -3.80
CA GLY A 588 29.38 -4.19 -3.20
C GLY A 588 30.20 -3.13 -3.96
N THR A 589 29.74 -2.58 -5.09
CA THR A 589 30.53 -1.61 -5.89
C THR A 589 30.54 -0.18 -5.34
N GLY A 590 29.93 0.04 -4.17
CA GLY A 590 29.94 1.35 -3.50
C GLY A 590 28.99 2.38 -4.12
N LYS A 591 27.83 1.96 -4.66
CA LYS A 591 26.77 2.86 -5.20
C LYS A 591 26.53 4.08 -4.32
N THR A 592 26.31 3.89 -3.02
CA THR A 592 26.05 4.98 -2.07
C THR A 592 27.24 5.93 -1.92
N ASN A 593 28.49 5.44 -2.01
CA ASN A 593 29.68 6.30 -2.01
C ASN A 593 29.74 7.16 -3.29
N VAL A 594 29.40 6.57 -4.44
CA VAL A 594 29.33 7.29 -5.72
C VAL A 594 28.24 8.36 -5.67
N ILE A 595 27.05 8.03 -5.16
CA ILE A 595 25.96 9.00 -4.97
C ILE A 595 26.44 10.16 -4.11
N ALA A 596 27.09 9.89 -2.96
CA ALA A 596 27.58 10.94 -2.08
C ALA A 596 28.65 11.82 -2.74
N ALA A 597 29.58 11.24 -3.50
CA ALA A 597 30.59 11.98 -4.25
C ALA A 597 29.98 12.84 -5.36
N ILE A 598 29.01 12.31 -6.11
CA ILE A 598 28.25 13.05 -7.11
C ILE A 598 27.52 14.22 -6.44
N THR A 599 26.81 13.98 -5.33
CA THR A 599 26.12 15.03 -4.59
C THR A 599 27.10 16.11 -4.16
N GLN A 600 28.23 15.76 -3.55
CA GLN A 600 29.26 16.73 -3.15
C GLN A 600 29.73 17.60 -4.32
N ALA A 601 30.01 16.97 -5.47
CA ALA A 601 30.49 17.66 -6.65
C ALA A 601 29.42 18.59 -7.28
N LEU A 602 28.15 18.19 -7.25
CA LEU A 602 27.03 19.03 -7.70
C LEU A 602 26.83 20.23 -6.75
N LEU A 603 26.90 20.01 -5.44
CA LEU A 603 26.80 21.08 -4.44
C LEU A 603 27.92 22.11 -4.59
N ALA A 604 29.14 21.67 -4.89
CA ALA A 604 30.27 22.56 -5.17
C ALA A 604 30.04 23.48 -6.40
N ARG A 605 29.10 23.14 -7.28
CA ARG A 605 28.64 24.00 -8.39
C ARG A 605 27.47 24.91 -8.05
N GLY A 606 27.00 24.87 -6.80
CA GLY A 606 25.79 25.56 -6.39
C GLY A 606 24.50 24.90 -6.87
N TYR A 607 24.55 23.64 -7.36
CA TYR A 607 23.34 22.92 -7.73
C TYR A 607 22.62 22.38 -6.50
N ARG A 608 21.28 22.32 -6.60
CA ARG A 608 20.41 21.67 -5.62
C ARG A 608 20.08 20.25 -6.05
N VAL A 609 20.13 19.31 -5.11
CA VAL A 609 19.97 17.88 -5.37
C VAL A 609 18.76 17.31 -4.62
N ALA A 610 17.88 16.62 -5.33
CA ALA A 610 16.86 15.77 -4.72
C ALA A 610 17.32 14.31 -4.76
N LEU A 611 17.22 13.62 -3.62
CA LEU A 611 17.52 12.20 -3.48
C LEU A 611 16.23 11.41 -3.30
N ALA A 612 16.10 10.34 -4.08
CA ALA A 612 14.97 9.44 -3.99
C ALA A 612 15.43 7.99 -3.92
N ALA A 613 14.68 7.16 -3.21
CA ALA A 613 14.82 5.71 -3.28
C ALA A 613 13.47 5.01 -3.12
N TYR A 614 13.43 3.71 -3.44
CA TYR A 614 12.23 2.90 -3.26
C TYR A 614 11.84 2.76 -1.77
N THR A 615 12.81 2.55 -0.88
CA THR A 615 12.58 2.26 0.54
C THR A 615 13.14 3.33 1.47
N ASN A 616 12.60 3.40 2.70
CA ASN A 616 13.15 4.25 3.75
C ASN A 616 14.61 3.89 4.08
N GLN A 617 14.92 2.58 4.17
CA GLN A 617 16.27 2.10 4.47
C GLN A 617 17.30 2.58 3.43
N ALA A 618 16.99 2.53 2.13
CA ALA A 618 17.87 3.03 1.09
C ALA A 618 18.04 4.56 1.19
N THR A 619 16.94 5.28 1.44
CA THR A 619 16.97 6.75 1.64
C THR A 619 17.87 7.13 2.82
N ASP A 620 17.71 6.46 3.95
CA ASP A 620 18.47 6.76 5.17
C ASP A 620 19.94 6.34 5.02
N THR A 621 20.23 5.28 4.27
CA THR A 621 21.60 4.86 3.94
C THR A 621 22.33 5.90 3.09
N MET A 622 21.67 6.49 2.10
CA MET A 622 22.23 7.63 1.34
C MET A 622 22.52 8.82 2.26
N LEU A 623 21.58 9.19 3.13
CA LEU A 623 21.76 10.30 4.05
C LEU A 623 22.91 10.09 5.04
N ARG A 624 22.98 8.92 5.67
CA ARG A 624 24.12 8.58 6.56
C ARG A 624 25.45 8.74 5.82
N ARG A 625 25.52 8.31 4.56
CA ARG A 625 26.75 8.44 3.77
C ARG A 625 27.10 9.89 3.47
N LEU A 626 26.13 10.73 3.15
CA LEU A 626 26.34 12.17 2.96
C LEU A 626 26.88 12.84 4.23
N VAL A 627 26.26 12.54 5.37
CA VAL A 627 26.66 13.08 6.68
C VAL A 627 28.08 12.66 7.05
N LEU A 628 28.44 11.39 6.84
CA LEU A 628 29.80 10.89 7.04
C LEU A 628 30.83 11.60 6.15
N ASN A 629 30.42 12.07 4.98
CA ASN A 629 31.25 12.85 4.06
C ASN A 629 31.19 14.37 4.34
N GLY A 630 30.64 14.79 5.48
CA GLY A 630 30.59 16.20 5.92
C GLY A 630 29.44 17.01 5.32
N ILE A 631 28.52 16.39 4.58
CA ILE A 631 27.34 17.07 4.02
C ILE A 631 26.20 16.98 5.02
N THR A 632 26.11 17.97 5.91
CA THR A 632 25.13 18.00 7.01
C THR A 632 23.92 18.89 6.75
N ASN A 633 24.01 19.83 5.79
CA ASN A 633 22.88 20.67 5.37
C ASN A 633 21.96 19.88 4.43
N VAL A 634 21.20 18.95 5.00
CA VAL A 634 20.33 18.02 4.29
C VAL A 634 18.97 17.96 4.99
N VAL A 635 17.90 17.76 4.21
CA VAL A 635 16.54 17.59 4.75
C VAL A 635 15.98 16.22 4.34
N ARG A 636 15.53 15.44 5.32
CA ARG A 636 14.79 14.18 5.14
C ARG A 636 13.28 14.44 5.25
N LEU A 637 12.55 14.25 4.15
CA LEU A 637 11.08 14.30 4.16
C LEU A 637 10.51 12.92 4.45
N GLY A 638 9.39 12.87 5.18
CA GLY A 638 8.70 11.61 5.52
C GLY A 638 8.34 11.55 7.00
N HIS A 639 7.60 10.50 7.37
CA HIS A 639 7.11 10.33 8.73
C HIS A 639 8.22 9.93 9.71
N GLU A 640 8.10 10.37 10.96
CA GLU A 640 9.08 10.09 12.03
C GLU A 640 9.39 8.63 12.22
N LEU A 641 8.32 7.84 12.26
CA LEU A 641 8.39 6.42 12.58
C LEU A 641 9.03 5.62 11.44
N SER A 642 9.15 6.22 10.26
CA SER A 642 9.75 5.61 9.07
C SER A 642 11.24 5.93 8.91
N ALA A 643 11.78 6.86 9.70
CA ALA A 643 13.18 7.27 9.62
C ALA A 643 14.02 6.58 10.70
N ALA A 644 15.18 6.05 10.31
CA ALA A 644 16.11 5.44 11.23
C ALA A 644 16.61 6.45 12.28
N PRO A 645 16.86 6.02 13.55
CA PRO A 645 17.19 6.92 14.65
C PRO A 645 18.30 7.92 14.33
N GLU A 646 19.34 7.49 13.63
CA GLU A 646 20.54 8.30 13.34
C GLU A 646 20.29 9.40 12.30
N VAL A 647 19.18 9.34 11.56
CA VAL A 647 18.82 10.35 10.56
C VAL A 647 17.64 11.23 10.97
N ARG A 648 17.06 11.01 12.17
CA ARG A 648 15.86 11.73 12.63
C ARG A 648 16.10 13.22 12.79
N ASP A 649 17.30 13.62 13.20
CA ASP A 649 17.68 15.03 13.36
C ASP A 649 17.79 15.77 12.03
N TYR A 650 17.94 15.05 10.91
CA TYR A 650 17.96 15.62 9.57
C TYR A 650 16.56 15.77 8.97
N ARG A 651 15.49 15.42 9.69
CA ARG A 651 14.12 15.65 9.20
C ARG A 651 13.78 17.13 9.16
N LEU A 652 12.79 17.48 8.34
CA LEU A 652 12.40 18.86 8.08
C LEU A 652 12.18 19.69 9.36
N LEU A 653 11.33 19.22 10.28
CA LEU A 653 11.03 19.96 11.51
C LEU A 653 12.25 20.12 12.44
N PRO A 654 12.98 19.06 12.81
CA PRO A 654 14.23 19.19 13.56
C PRO A 654 15.22 20.17 12.92
N GLN A 655 15.40 20.12 11.61
CA GLN A 655 16.27 21.05 10.88
C GLN A 655 15.77 22.50 10.94
N THR A 656 14.45 22.72 10.83
CA THR A 656 13.88 24.06 10.99
C THR A 656 14.09 24.59 12.40
N ARG A 657 13.83 23.78 13.43
CA ARG A 657 14.05 24.13 14.85
C ARG A 657 15.52 24.49 15.11
N ALA A 658 16.45 23.68 14.61
CA ALA A 658 17.88 23.93 14.75
C ALA A 658 18.31 25.25 14.07
N ARG A 659 17.67 25.60 12.94
CA ARG A 659 17.96 26.82 12.20
C ARG A 659 17.35 28.08 12.83
N THR A 660 16.14 28.00 13.37
CA THR A 660 15.41 29.15 13.93
C THR A 660 15.62 29.34 15.43
N GLY A 661 16.01 28.28 16.15
CA GLY A 661 16.09 28.25 17.61
C GLY A 661 14.72 28.17 18.29
N GLN A 662 13.65 27.95 17.54
CA GLN A 662 12.27 27.91 18.06
C GLN A 662 11.78 26.47 18.20
N GLU A 663 11.07 26.17 19.30
CA GLU A 663 10.46 24.85 19.52
C GLU A 663 9.28 24.59 18.57
N HIS A 664 8.50 25.62 18.27
CA HIS A 664 7.38 25.60 17.34
C HIS A 664 7.65 26.59 16.20
N PRO A 665 8.41 26.19 15.16
CA PRO A 665 8.71 27.07 14.04
C PRO A 665 7.45 27.31 13.20
N SER A 666 7.38 28.46 12.54
CA SER A 666 6.25 28.81 11.67
C SER A 666 6.24 28.03 10.35
N ALA A 667 5.07 27.93 9.72
CA ALA A 667 4.88 27.33 8.40
C ALA A 667 5.75 27.99 7.33
N GLU A 668 5.95 29.31 7.43
CA GLU A 668 6.85 30.05 6.53
C GLU A 668 8.31 29.62 6.72
N GLU A 669 8.78 29.45 7.96
CA GLU A 669 10.13 29.00 8.27
C GLU A 669 10.37 27.55 7.85
N VAL A 670 9.38 26.68 8.03
CA VAL A 670 9.40 25.29 7.55
C VAL A 670 9.52 25.28 6.03
N ARG A 671 8.68 26.05 5.32
CA ARG A 671 8.73 26.18 3.86
C ARG A 671 10.07 26.75 3.40
N ARG A 672 10.59 27.77 4.08
CA ARG A 672 11.90 28.38 3.80
C ARG A 672 13.04 27.39 4.03
N THR A 673 12.94 26.51 5.02
CA THR A 673 13.95 25.47 5.28
C THR A 673 13.99 24.46 4.14
N MET A 674 12.83 23.91 3.74
CA MET A 674 12.74 23.00 2.59
C MET A 674 13.28 23.64 1.31
N ARG A 675 12.97 24.93 1.08
CA ARG A 675 13.41 25.69 -0.09
C ARG A 675 14.87 26.09 -0.08
N ALA A 676 15.46 26.30 1.07
CA ALA A 676 16.87 26.66 1.18
C ALA A 676 17.78 25.45 1.21
N ALA A 677 17.26 24.27 1.59
CA ALA A 677 18.04 23.04 1.69
C ALA A 677 18.72 22.72 0.34
N PRO A 678 20.05 22.53 0.32
CA PRO A 678 20.78 22.18 -0.90
C PRO A 678 20.55 20.71 -1.29
N VAL A 679 20.24 19.85 -0.32
CA VAL A 679 19.85 18.46 -0.52
C VAL A 679 18.55 18.15 0.20
N VAL A 680 17.61 17.52 -0.50
CA VAL A 680 16.38 16.98 0.09
C VAL A 680 16.24 15.51 -0.30
N ALA A 681 16.02 14.64 0.67
CA ALA A 681 15.92 13.19 0.49
C ALA A 681 14.57 12.64 0.98
N ALA A 682 13.96 11.76 0.20
CA ALA A 682 12.71 11.10 0.56
C ALA A 682 12.53 9.79 -0.22
N THR A 683 11.52 8.99 0.15
CA THR A 683 11.11 7.87 -0.72
C THR A 683 10.35 8.40 -1.94
N VAL A 684 10.31 7.61 -3.00
CA VAL A 684 9.52 7.92 -4.20
C VAL A 684 8.02 8.09 -3.88
N ALA A 685 7.51 7.33 -2.90
CA ALA A 685 6.14 7.47 -2.41
C ALA A 685 5.88 8.85 -1.79
N THR A 686 6.84 9.39 -1.03
CA THR A 686 6.79 10.76 -0.49
C THR A 686 6.87 11.79 -1.61
N TRP A 687 7.79 11.65 -2.57
CA TRP A 687 7.89 12.55 -3.73
C TRP A 687 6.63 12.59 -4.61
N SER A 688 5.84 11.51 -4.60
CA SER A 688 4.57 11.40 -5.33
C SER A 688 3.39 12.05 -4.61
N ALA A 689 3.56 12.47 -3.35
CA ALA A 689 2.51 13.13 -2.58
C ALA A 689 2.13 14.49 -3.17
N GLU A 690 0.84 14.85 -3.07
CA GLU A 690 0.28 16.09 -3.62
C GLU A 690 0.63 17.31 -2.78
N ALA A 691 0.94 17.11 -1.50
CA ALA A 691 1.18 18.19 -0.55
C ALA A 691 2.38 19.08 -0.95
N HIS A 692 3.33 18.57 -1.73
CA HIS A 692 4.50 19.34 -2.13
C HIS A 692 4.25 20.32 -3.31
N GLU A 693 3.06 20.33 -3.94
CA GLU A 693 2.80 20.94 -5.27
C GLU A 693 2.56 22.45 -5.35
N VAL A 694 2.82 23.22 -4.30
CA VAL A 694 2.20 24.55 -4.17
C VAL A 694 2.78 25.67 -5.04
N GLU A 695 3.53 25.39 -6.11
CA GLU A 695 4.10 26.49 -6.91
C GLU A 695 4.10 26.37 -8.42
N ALA A 696 3.96 27.56 -9.03
CA ALA A 696 4.09 27.87 -10.45
C ALA A 696 5.52 27.69 -11.02
N THR A 697 6.50 27.32 -10.20
CA THR A 697 7.92 27.19 -10.59
C THR A 697 8.47 25.81 -10.24
N MET A 698 8.04 24.80 -10.99
CA MET A 698 8.69 23.49 -11.08
C MET A 698 9.61 23.47 -12.32
N PRO A 699 10.75 22.77 -12.29
CA PRO A 699 11.33 21.95 -11.21
C PRO A 699 12.07 22.75 -10.12
N LEU A 700 12.07 22.24 -8.87
CA LEU A 700 12.73 22.85 -7.70
C LEU A 700 14.22 22.50 -7.54
N PHE A 701 14.68 21.44 -8.21
CA PHE A 701 16.05 20.93 -8.10
C PHE A 701 16.73 20.89 -9.47
N ASP A 702 18.04 21.05 -9.47
CA ASP A 702 18.83 20.96 -10.71
C ASP A 702 19.05 19.50 -11.12
N VAL A 703 19.14 18.60 -10.14
CA VAL A 703 19.35 17.16 -10.34
C VAL A 703 18.51 16.35 -9.36
N VAL A 704 17.83 15.32 -9.85
CA VAL A 704 17.26 14.23 -9.05
C VAL A 704 18.13 13.00 -9.20
N ILE A 705 18.54 12.37 -8.10
CA ILE A 705 19.24 11.08 -8.10
C ILE A 705 18.31 10.05 -7.47
N ILE A 706 18.01 8.98 -8.20
CA ILE A 706 17.19 7.87 -7.73
C ILE A 706 18.08 6.65 -7.51
N ASP A 707 18.22 6.20 -6.26
CA ASP A 707 18.85 4.92 -5.92
C ASP A 707 17.83 3.77 -5.99
N GLU A 708 18.33 2.57 -6.25
CA GLU A 708 17.50 1.37 -6.48
C GLU A 708 16.46 1.56 -7.59
N ALA A 709 16.80 2.33 -8.63
CA ALA A 709 15.88 2.69 -9.71
C ALA A 709 15.37 1.48 -10.52
N SER A 710 16.10 0.36 -10.51
CA SER A 710 15.69 -0.90 -11.14
C SER A 710 14.53 -1.61 -10.42
N GLN A 711 14.20 -1.20 -9.19
CA GLN A 711 13.07 -1.73 -8.40
C GLN A 711 11.79 -0.89 -8.54
N LEU A 712 11.84 0.21 -9.30
CA LEU A 712 10.70 1.11 -9.47
C LEU A 712 9.97 0.82 -10.77
N THR A 713 8.65 0.76 -10.71
CA THR A 713 7.81 0.85 -11.92
C THR A 713 8.02 2.22 -12.58
N VAL A 714 7.77 2.32 -13.88
CA VAL A 714 7.86 3.60 -14.60
C VAL A 714 7.00 4.69 -13.91
N PRO A 715 5.69 4.48 -13.61
CA PRO A 715 4.88 5.50 -12.93
C PRO A 715 5.45 5.97 -11.59
N ALA A 716 6.10 5.08 -10.83
CA ALA A 716 6.73 5.43 -9.56
C ALA A 716 7.91 6.38 -9.79
N ALA A 717 8.84 6.03 -10.68
CA ALA A 717 10.02 6.84 -10.96
C ALA A 717 9.65 8.29 -11.36
N LEU A 718 8.61 8.47 -12.17
CA LEU A 718 8.15 9.80 -12.62
C LEU A 718 7.77 10.75 -11.48
N GLY A 719 7.26 10.20 -10.37
CA GLY A 719 6.87 10.98 -9.19
C GLY A 719 8.04 11.77 -8.59
N ALA A 720 9.23 11.16 -8.57
CA ALA A 720 10.47 11.82 -8.12
C ALA A 720 11.13 12.62 -9.25
N LEU A 721 11.16 12.09 -10.48
CA LEU A 721 11.84 12.76 -11.59
C LEU A 721 11.29 14.16 -11.86
N ARG A 722 9.99 14.40 -11.71
CA ARG A 722 9.38 15.70 -12.04
C ARG A 722 9.97 16.88 -11.27
N TRP A 723 10.60 16.62 -10.12
CA TRP A 723 11.21 17.63 -9.25
C TRP A 723 12.56 18.17 -9.75
N GLY A 724 13.23 17.48 -10.67
CA GLY A 724 14.54 17.84 -11.19
C GLY A 724 14.53 18.30 -12.64
N ARG A 725 15.47 19.18 -13.02
CA ARG A 725 15.75 19.50 -14.43
C ARG A 725 16.42 18.33 -15.16
N ARG A 726 17.34 17.65 -14.47
CA ARG A 726 18.14 16.51 -14.92
C ARG A 726 17.99 15.36 -13.94
N PHE A 727 18.36 14.15 -14.35
CA PHE A 727 18.26 13.01 -13.45
C PHE A 727 19.35 11.96 -13.58
N ILE A 728 19.65 11.29 -12.48
CA ILE A 728 20.59 10.16 -12.42
C ILE A 728 19.81 8.97 -11.88
N LEU A 729 19.80 7.86 -12.63
CA LEU A 729 19.22 6.60 -12.17
C LEU A 729 20.35 5.66 -11.78
N VAL A 730 20.39 5.26 -10.52
CA VAL A 730 21.34 4.29 -9.98
C VAL A 730 20.58 3.00 -9.69
N GLY A 731 21.04 1.88 -10.23
CA GLY A 731 20.33 0.62 -10.09
C GLY A 731 21.15 -0.60 -10.49
N ASP A 732 20.52 -1.76 -10.41
CA ASP A 732 21.10 -3.01 -10.86
C ASP A 732 20.04 -3.87 -11.56
N SER A 733 20.12 -3.92 -12.89
CA SER A 733 19.26 -4.73 -13.76
C SER A 733 19.35 -6.25 -13.54
N ARG A 734 20.36 -6.71 -12.78
CA ARG A 734 20.58 -8.13 -12.44
C ARG A 734 20.13 -8.47 -11.01
N GLN A 735 19.60 -7.51 -10.25
CA GLN A 735 18.93 -7.72 -8.96
C GLN A 735 17.41 -7.59 -9.11
N LEU A 736 16.66 -7.56 -8.00
CA LEU A 736 15.20 -7.69 -8.03
C LEU A 736 14.52 -6.62 -8.90
N PRO A 737 13.53 -7.01 -9.72
CA PRO A 737 12.68 -6.09 -10.47
C PRO A 737 11.64 -5.42 -9.54
N PRO A 738 10.84 -4.46 -10.05
CA PRO A 738 9.67 -3.96 -9.36
C PRO A 738 8.70 -5.10 -8.97
N LEU A 739 8.17 -5.03 -7.75
CA LEU A 739 7.13 -5.95 -7.30
C LEU A 739 5.79 -5.57 -7.96
N VAL A 740 5.22 -6.50 -8.70
CA VAL A 740 3.91 -6.37 -9.37
C VAL A 740 3.05 -7.54 -8.95
N GLN A 741 1.90 -7.26 -8.35
CA GLN A 741 0.97 -8.26 -7.83
C GLN A 741 0.08 -8.84 -8.94
N SER A 742 -0.31 -8.01 -9.92
CA SER A 742 -1.13 -8.45 -11.04
C SER A 742 -0.28 -9.15 -12.10
N GLU A 743 -0.49 -10.45 -12.29
CA GLU A 743 0.16 -11.21 -13.37
C GLU A 743 -0.14 -10.61 -14.76
N ALA A 744 -1.38 -10.13 -14.97
CA ALA A 744 -1.73 -9.45 -16.22
C ALA A 744 -0.97 -8.13 -16.41
N ALA A 745 -0.79 -7.34 -15.35
CA ALA A 745 0.00 -6.11 -15.42
C ALA A 745 1.50 -6.41 -15.64
N LYS A 746 2.00 -7.46 -14.99
CA LYS A 746 3.39 -7.93 -15.12
C LYS A 746 3.69 -8.39 -16.55
N LEU A 747 2.83 -9.24 -17.13
CA LEU A 747 2.91 -9.65 -18.55
C LEU A 747 2.81 -8.45 -19.49
N GLY A 748 2.00 -7.45 -19.14
CA GLY A 748 1.90 -6.20 -19.86
C GLY A 748 3.14 -5.29 -19.76
N GLY A 749 4.12 -5.62 -18.91
CA GLY A 749 5.38 -4.87 -18.79
C GLY A 749 5.48 -3.95 -17.58
N LEU A 750 4.52 -3.98 -16.63
CA LEU A 750 4.59 -3.13 -15.43
C LEU A 750 5.83 -3.43 -14.55
N GLY A 751 6.33 -4.68 -14.63
CA GLY A 751 7.55 -5.12 -13.97
C GLY A 751 8.85 -4.68 -14.67
N ALA A 752 8.77 -3.92 -15.76
CA ALA A 752 9.94 -3.30 -16.38
C ALA A 752 10.20 -1.92 -15.76
N SER A 753 11.42 -1.72 -15.25
CA SER A 753 11.82 -0.45 -14.66
C SER A 753 12.18 0.58 -15.73
N LEU A 754 12.09 1.87 -15.40
CA LEU A 754 12.60 2.94 -16.28
C LEU A 754 14.11 2.79 -16.49
N PHE A 755 14.84 2.36 -15.47
CA PHE A 755 16.28 2.10 -15.55
C PHE A 755 16.59 1.07 -16.62
N ASP A 756 15.89 -0.07 -16.64
CA ASP A 756 16.10 -1.13 -17.63
C ASP A 756 15.75 -0.65 -19.04
N ALA A 757 14.60 0.02 -19.19
CA ALA A 757 14.13 0.52 -20.49
C ALA A 757 15.11 1.52 -21.14
N LEU A 758 15.74 2.40 -20.34
CA LEU A 758 16.75 3.33 -20.82
C LEU A 758 18.09 2.64 -21.04
N ARG A 759 18.50 1.73 -20.13
CA ARG A 759 19.76 0.98 -20.23
C ARG A 759 19.85 0.15 -21.51
N GLU A 760 18.76 -0.46 -21.95
CA GLU A 760 18.71 -1.22 -23.22
C GLU A 760 19.02 -0.38 -24.45
N ARG A 761 18.84 0.94 -24.37
CA ARG A 761 19.09 1.90 -25.46
C ARG A 761 20.33 2.74 -25.22
N ALA A 762 20.98 2.57 -24.08
CA ALA A 762 22.11 3.39 -23.67
C ALA A 762 23.34 3.10 -24.52
N THR A 763 24.11 4.16 -24.76
CA THR A 763 25.45 4.12 -25.33
C THR A 763 26.51 4.07 -24.23
N GLU A 764 27.77 4.00 -24.62
CA GLU A 764 28.88 4.03 -23.67
C GLU A 764 29.01 5.36 -22.92
N ASN A 765 28.37 6.44 -23.39
CA ASN A 765 28.46 7.78 -22.79
C ASN A 765 27.46 8.00 -21.64
N ASP A 766 26.27 7.44 -21.75
CA ASP A 766 25.14 7.66 -20.83
C ASP A 766 24.92 6.53 -19.82
N LEU A 767 25.65 5.42 -19.96
CA LEU A 767 25.69 4.34 -19.00
C LEU A 767 27.10 4.11 -18.47
N ILE A 768 27.23 4.10 -17.15
CA ILE A 768 28.43 3.65 -16.45
C ILE A 768 28.12 2.38 -15.69
N ALA A 769 28.93 1.34 -15.92
CA ALA A 769 28.88 0.10 -15.17
C ALA A 769 30.07 0.01 -14.21
N LEU A 770 29.77 -0.02 -12.91
CA LEU A 770 30.78 -0.27 -11.87
C LEU A 770 31.15 -1.76 -11.86
N LYS A 771 32.43 -2.07 -11.75
CA LYS A 771 33.03 -3.40 -11.86
C LYS A 771 33.74 -3.83 -10.60
N ARG A 772 34.37 -2.91 -9.85
CA ARG A 772 35.14 -3.22 -8.64
C ARG A 772 34.24 -3.22 -7.42
N GLN A 773 34.21 -4.35 -6.69
CA GLN A 773 33.40 -4.53 -5.48
C GLN A 773 34.26 -4.65 -4.22
N TYR A 774 33.71 -4.14 -3.12
CA TYR A 774 34.36 -3.98 -1.81
C TYR A 774 33.62 -4.72 -0.69
N ARG A 775 32.88 -5.78 -1.03
CA ARG A 775 32.05 -6.57 -0.11
C ARG A 775 32.54 -8.00 0.01
N MET A 776 32.52 -8.73 -1.10
CA MET A 776 32.64 -10.19 -1.15
C MET A 776 34.10 -10.62 -1.28
N HIS A 777 34.46 -11.71 -0.60
CA HIS A 777 35.65 -12.50 -0.91
C HIS A 777 35.69 -12.90 -2.41
N ALA A 778 36.88 -13.07 -2.99
CA ALA A 778 37.05 -13.40 -4.41
C ALA A 778 36.28 -14.66 -4.83
N ASP A 779 36.39 -15.75 -4.07
CA ASP A 779 35.67 -17.00 -4.32
C ASP A 779 34.14 -16.87 -4.29
N ILE A 780 33.60 -16.03 -3.41
CA ILE A 780 32.16 -15.75 -3.36
C ILE A 780 31.76 -14.91 -4.58
N CYS A 781 32.60 -13.94 -4.96
CA CYS A 781 32.38 -13.05 -6.09
C CYS A 781 32.47 -13.73 -7.46
N ALA A 782 33.26 -14.81 -7.57
CA ALA A 782 33.59 -15.46 -8.84
C ALA A 782 32.35 -15.98 -9.57
N PHE A 783 31.46 -16.71 -8.88
CA PHE A 783 30.23 -17.23 -9.49
C PHE A 783 29.26 -16.13 -9.93
N PRO A 784 28.82 -15.19 -9.07
CA PRO A 784 27.94 -14.12 -9.51
C PRO A 784 28.54 -13.28 -10.63
N SER A 785 29.84 -13.02 -10.59
CA SER A 785 30.55 -12.30 -11.64
C SER A 785 30.40 -12.98 -13.00
N GLN A 786 30.71 -14.26 -13.10
CA GLN A 786 30.60 -15.02 -14.34
C GLN A 786 29.14 -15.15 -14.79
N GLN A 787 28.24 -15.54 -13.89
CA GLN A 787 26.89 -15.92 -14.23
C GLN A 787 25.94 -14.75 -14.51
N PHE A 788 26.06 -13.65 -13.77
CA PHE A 788 25.12 -12.52 -13.87
C PHE A 788 25.73 -11.26 -14.50
N TYR A 789 27.06 -11.09 -14.40
CA TYR A 789 27.76 -9.88 -14.81
C TYR A 789 28.81 -10.11 -15.92
N GLY A 790 28.82 -11.29 -16.56
CA GLY A 790 29.69 -11.59 -17.70
C GLY A 790 31.19 -11.55 -17.38
N GLY A 791 31.57 -11.92 -16.16
CA GLY A 791 32.95 -11.96 -15.66
C GLY A 791 33.54 -10.58 -15.34
N ARG A 792 32.73 -9.51 -15.36
CA ARG A 792 33.23 -8.13 -15.19
C ARG A 792 33.25 -7.65 -13.74
N LEU A 793 32.61 -8.36 -12.81
CA LEU A 793 32.61 -8.00 -11.39
C LEU A 793 33.89 -8.52 -10.73
N ILE A 794 34.68 -7.64 -10.11
CA ILE A 794 36.03 -7.92 -9.63
C ILE A 794 36.13 -7.57 -8.15
N ALA A 795 36.56 -8.52 -7.34
CA ALA A 795 36.86 -8.27 -5.93
C ALA A 795 38.07 -7.34 -5.78
N ASP A 796 37.90 -6.28 -5.00
CA ASP A 796 39.02 -5.43 -4.65
C ASP A 796 40.00 -6.15 -3.72
N GLY A 797 41.28 -5.79 -3.78
CA GLY A 797 42.32 -6.41 -2.95
C GLY A 797 42.05 -6.30 -1.45
N SER A 798 41.29 -5.28 -1.00
CA SER A 798 40.88 -5.11 0.39
C SER A 798 39.92 -6.19 0.92
N VAL A 799 39.19 -6.88 0.04
CA VAL A 799 38.22 -7.91 0.42
C VAL A 799 38.50 -9.28 -0.21
N ALA A 800 39.31 -9.33 -1.27
CA ALA A 800 39.53 -10.52 -2.08
C ALA A 800 40.00 -11.74 -1.27
N THR A 801 40.73 -11.53 -0.18
CA THR A 801 41.28 -12.58 0.71
C THR A 801 40.78 -12.47 2.16
N ALA A 802 39.70 -11.72 2.41
CA ALA A 802 39.21 -11.46 3.77
C ALA A 802 38.49 -12.70 4.35
N THR A 803 39.00 -13.26 5.44
CA THR A 803 38.44 -14.44 6.12
C THR A 803 37.70 -14.08 7.41
N LEU A 804 36.82 -14.96 7.88
CA LEU A 804 36.15 -14.76 9.18
C LEU A 804 37.17 -14.79 10.33
N PRO A 805 37.05 -13.90 11.32
CA PRO A 805 37.91 -13.88 12.51
C PRO A 805 37.37 -14.84 13.59
N ILE A 806 37.29 -16.13 13.27
CA ILE A 806 36.77 -17.17 14.18
C ILE A 806 37.73 -18.35 14.31
N THR A 807 37.60 -19.09 15.41
CA THR A 807 38.26 -20.40 15.59
C THR A 807 37.17 -21.45 15.79
N PRO A 808 36.80 -22.24 14.75
CA PRO A 808 35.69 -23.17 14.84
C PRO A 808 35.88 -24.25 15.92
N ALA A 809 34.97 -24.31 16.88
CA ALA A 809 34.93 -25.39 17.88
C ALA A 809 34.16 -26.63 17.41
N ARG A 810 33.24 -26.45 16.45
CA ARG A 810 32.39 -27.50 15.86
C ARG A 810 32.32 -27.32 14.35
N TYR A 811 32.06 -28.40 13.62
CA TYR A 811 31.86 -28.40 12.17
C TYR A 811 33.04 -27.75 11.40
N GLU A 812 34.29 -28.01 11.81
CA GLU A 812 35.50 -27.38 11.26
C GLU A 812 35.55 -27.44 9.72
N ALA A 813 35.23 -28.58 9.11
CA ALA A 813 35.21 -28.75 7.65
C ALA A 813 34.26 -27.78 6.91
N ILE A 814 33.22 -27.29 7.60
CA ILE A 814 32.24 -26.31 7.09
C ILE A 814 32.64 -24.90 7.50
N LEU A 815 33.04 -24.71 8.77
CA LEU A 815 33.27 -23.38 9.36
C LEU A 815 34.67 -22.83 9.15
N ASP A 816 35.61 -23.62 8.62
CA ASP A 816 36.98 -23.21 8.27
C ASP A 816 37.01 -21.83 7.58
N PRO A 817 37.66 -20.81 8.19
CA PRO A 817 37.80 -19.48 7.61
C PRO A 817 38.52 -19.46 6.26
N ALA A 818 39.37 -20.45 5.96
CA ALA A 818 40.06 -20.57 4.68
C ALA A 818 39.13 -21.03 3.54
N ARG A 819 37.89 -21.42 3.87
CA ARG A 819 36.86 -21.86 2.91
C ARG A 819 35.71 -20.86 2.88
N PRO A 820 35.84 -19.75 2.13
CA PRO A 820 34.83 -18.68 2.11
C PRO A 820 33.51 -19.11 1.44
N LEU A 821 33.53 -20.12 0.57
CA LEU A 821 32.34 -20.68 -0.07
C LEU A 821 32.27 -22.20 0.20
N VAL A 822 31.19 -22.63 0.84
CA VAL A 822 30.96 -24.04 1.19
C VAL A 822 29.54 -24.46 0.82
N TRP A 823 29.41 -25.60 0.15
CA TRP A 823 28.15 -26.29 -0.05
C TRP A 823 27.99 -27.41 0.98
N VAL A 824 26.87 -27.41 1.71
CA VAL A 824 26.49 -28.46 2.66
C VAL A 824 25.32 -29.23 2.08
N ASP A 825 25.55 -30.49 1.74
CA ASP A 825 24.53 -31.40 1.26
C ASP A 825 23.71 -31.94 2.44
N VAL A 826 22.44 -31.53 2.50
CA VAL A 826 21.51 -31.88 3.57
C VAL A 826 20.48 -32.87 3.02
N MET A 827 20.45 -34.07 3.59
CA MET A 827 19.47 -35.08 3.22
C MET A 827 18.10 -34.77 3.84
N PRO A 828 16.99 -34.91 3.09
CA PRO A 828 15.66 -34.82 3.67
C PRO A 828 15.41 -35.91 4.72
N GLN A 829 14.57 -35.61 5.70
CA GLN A 829 14.07 -36.56 6.70
C GLN A 829 12.56 -36.77 6.55
N ASP A 830 12.10 -37.97 6.89
CA ASP A 830 10.68 -38.34 6.83
C ASP A 830 9.85 -37.50 7.83
N GLY A 831 8.72 -36.94 7.37
CA GLY A 831 7.69 -36.34 8.24
C GLY A 831 7.83 -34.84 8.59
N GLY A 832 8.78 -34.11 8.00
CA GLY A 832 9.00 -32.67 8.26
C GLY A 832 9.10 -31.78 7.01
N GLN A 833 8.62 -32.28 5.86
CA GLN A 833 8.84 -31.67 4.56
C GLN A 833 7.54 -31.14 3.95
N SER A 834 7.58 -29.90 3.44
CA SER A 834 6.56 -29.37 2.54
C SER A 834 7.21 -28.62 1.37
N ALA A 835 6.40 -28.16 0.40
CA ALA A 835 6.90 -27.35 -0.71
C ALA A 835 7.60 -26.04 -0.28
N LYS A 836 7.42 -25.59 0.98
CA LYS A 836 7.96 -24.31 1.48
C LYS A 836 8.78 -24.44 2.76
N LEU A 837 8.98 -25.66 3.27
CA LEU A 837 9.67 -25.96 4.52
C LEU A 837 10.51 -27.23 4.39
N ASN A 838 11.76 -27.15 4.83
CA ASN A 838 12.67 -28.27 4.97
C ASN A 838 13.23 -28.25 6.40
N GLU A 839 12.67 -29.12 7.25
CA GLU A 839 13.04 -29.28 8.66
C GLU A 839 14.54 -29.53 8.86
N ALA A 840 15.11 -30.42 8.05
CA ALA A 840 16.51 -30.80 8.15
C ALA A 840 17.42 -29.60 7.86
N GLU A 841 17.17 -28.89 6.75
CA GLU A 841 17.91 -27.66 6.45
C GLU A 841 17.74 -26.59 7.52
N ALA A 842 16.54 -26.43 8.09
CA ALA A 842 16.28 -25.43 9.11
C ALA A 842 17.09 -25.68 10.39
N ARG A 843 17.15 -26.94 10.84
CA ARG A 843 17.97 -27.36 11.98
C ARG A 843 19.46 -27.18 11.70
N VAL A 844 19.92 -27.54 10.51
CA VAL A 844 21.33 -27.34 10.10
C VAL A 844 21.68 -25.85 10.08
N ALA A 845 20.82 -25.00 9.51
CA ALA A 845 21.03 -23.56 9.48
C ALA A 845 21.15 -22.97 10.89
N ALA A 846 20.23 -23.34 11.79
CA ALA A 846 20.29 -22.90 13.18
C ALA A 846 21.56 -23.42 13.88
N ALA A 847 21.91 -24.69 13.74
CA ALA A 847 23.09 -25.28 14.38
C ALA A 847 24.40 -24.61 13.92
N LEU A 848 24.52 -24.30 12.62
CA LEU A 848 25.67 -23.61 12.07
C LEU A 848 25.74 -22.15 12.54
N ALA A 849 24.60 -21.46 12.65
CA ALA A 849 24.56 -20.11 13.18
C ALA A 849 25.01 -20.04 14.66
N HIS A 850 24.56 -20.99 15.49
CA HIS A 850 25.05 -21.11 16.87
C HIS A 850 26.54 -21.40 16.90
N ALA A 851 27.02 -22.35 16.09
CA ALA A 851 28.44 -22.69 16.06
C ALA A 851 29.32 -21.50 15.60
N LEU A 852 28.84 -20.65 14.68
CA LEU A 852 29.51 -19.40 14.31
C LEU A 852 29.59 -18.43 15.51
N ALA A 853 28.47 -18.25 16.23
CA ALA A 853 28.42 -17.38 17.40
C ALA A 853 29.30 -17.90 18.55
N ASP A 854 29.28 -19.20 18.82
CA ASP A 854 30.12 -19.87 19.82
C ASP A 854 31.61 -19.77 19.49
N SER A 855 31.94 -19.67 18.20
CA SER A 855 33.32 -19.49 17.71
C SER A 855 33.78 -18.02 17.75
N GLY A 856 32.97 -17.13 18.33
CA GLY A 856 33.32 -15.73 18.60
C GLY A 856 32.76 -14.70 17.60
N LEU A 857 31.96 -15.11 16.61
CA LEU A 857 31.33 -14.15 15.69
C LEU A 857 30.17 -13.44 16.38
N ASP A 858 30.13 -12.11 16.28
CA ASP A 858 28.99 -11.33 16.77
C ASP A 858 27.70 -11.80 16.06
N PRO A 859 26.61 -12.13 16.77
CA PRO A 859 25.36 -12.55 16.14
C PRO A 859 24.82 -11.55 15.12
N SER A 860 25.04 -10.25 15.31
CA SER A 860 24.65 -9.21 14.33
C SER A 860 25.37 -9.33 12.98
N GLU A 861 26.49 -10.06 12.93
CA GLU A 861 27.27 -10.38 11.74
C GLU A 861 26.91 -11.73 11.09
N ILE A 862 25.85 -12.38 11.59
CA ILE A 862 25.30 -13.62 11.06
C ILE A 862 23.97 -13.31 10.37
N GLY A 863 23.85 -13.77 9.12
CA GLY A 863 22.60 -13.76 8.38
C GLY A 863 22.19 -15.15 7.91
N ILE A 864 20.90 -15.45 7.95
CA ILE A 864 20.33 -16.64 7.34
C ILE A 864 19.27 -16.21 6.33
N ILE A 865 19.39 -16.72 5.11
CA ILE A 865 18.52 -16.38 3.99
C ILE A 865 17.82 -17.65 3.51
N ALA A 866 16.52 -17.57 3.29
CA ALA A 866 15.74 -18.64 2.69
C ALA A 866 14.68 -18.09 1.71
N PRO A 867 14.28 -18.85 0.68
CA PRO A 867 13.29 -18.41 -0.31
C PRO A 867 11.90 -18.22 0.28
N PHE A 868 11.52 -19.05 1.26
CA PHE A 868 10.16 -19.11 1.77
C PHE A 868 10.05 -18.59 3.20
N ARG A 869 8.99 -17.84 3.46
CA ARG A 869 8.69 -17.31 4.80
C ARG A 869 8.45 -18.41 5.84
N ALA A 870 7.85 -19.54 5.44
CA ALA A 870 7.67 -20.69 6.32
C ALA A 870 9.03 -21.23 6.83
N GLN A 871 10.02 -21.40 5.94
CA GLN A 871 11.39 -21.74 6.31
C GLN A 871 12.01 -20.68 7.23
N VAL A 872 11.88 -19.40 6.89
CA VAL A 872 12.41 -18.28 7.70
C VAL A 872 11.84 -18.29 9.11
N ALA A 873 10.51 -18.40 9.24
CA ALA A 873 9.82 -18.41 10.53
C ALA A 873 10.28 -19.60 11.39
N HIS A 874 10.42 -20.77 10.77
CA HIS A 874 10.90 -21.97 11.46
C HIS A 874 12.35 -21.84 11.94
N ILE A 875 13.25 -21.33 11.10
CA ILE A 875 14.64 -21.08 11.50
C ILE A 875 14.71 -20.02 12.61
N ARG A 876 13.89 -18.96 12.54
CA ARG A 876 13.79 -17.94 13.61
C ARG A 876 13.36 -18.54 14.94
N HIS A 877 12.45 -19.52 14.92
CA HIS A 877 12.06 -20.24 16.12
C HIS A 877 13.22 -21.07 16.68
N LEU A 878 13.94 -21.80 15.82
CA LEU A 878 15.09 -22.63 16.22
C LEU A 878 16.33 -21.82 16.68
N ALA A 879 16.44 -20.56 16.29
CA ALA A 879 17.57 -19.67 16.59
C ALA A 879 17.12 -18.35 17.25
N GLU A 880 16.07 -18.42 18.08
CA GLU A 880 15.40 -17.25 18.64
C GLU A 880 16.33 -16.41 19.53
N ASP A 881 17.21 -17.05 20.29
CA ASP A 881 18.21 -16.41 21.13
C ASP A 881 19.22 -15.59 20.30
N LEU A 882 19.66 -16.10 19.15
CA LEU A 882 20.55 -15.37 18.24
C LEU A 882 19.84 -14.17 17.61
N VAL A 883 18.57 -14.31 17.25
CA VAL A 883 17.76 -13.20 16.74
C VAL A 883 17.66 -12.08 17.78
N ARG A 884 17.43 -12.42 19.06
CA ARG A 884 17.44 -11.44 20.16
C ARG A 884 18.80 -10.75 20.34
N ARG A 885 19.89 -11.43 20.01
CA ARG A 885 21.26 -10.88 20.03
C ARG A 885 21.66 -10.15 18.74
N GLY A 886 20.77 -10.05 17.74
CA GLY A 886 20.96 -9.25 16.53
C GLY A 886 21.11 -10.04 15.22
N ALA A 887 21.11 -11.38 15.26
CA ALA A 887 21.17 -12.19 14.04
C ALA A 887 19.96 -11.93 13.13
N THR A 888 20.20 -11.89 11.83
CA THR A 888 19.16 -11.53 10.85
C THR A 888 18.76 -12.74 10.04
N ILE A 889 17.51 -13.15 10.15
CA ILE A 889 16.98 -14.34 9.47
C ILE A 889 15.78 -13.91 8.63
N ASP A 890 15.92 -13.88 7.31
CA ASP A 890 14.88 -13.34 6.44
C ASP A 890 14.86 -13.93 5.02
N THR A 891 13.83 -13.57 4.26
CA THR A 891 13.72 -13.86 2.83
C THR A 891 14.71 -13.04 2.01
N VAL A 892 15.07 -13.55 0.82
CA VAL A 892 15.95 -12.84 -0.13
C VAL A 892 15.49 -11.39 -0.37
N ASP A 893 14.21 -11.18 -0.63
CA ASP A 893 13.62 -9.86 -0.93
C ASP A 893 13.79 -8.88 0.22
N ARG A 894 13.69 -9.35 1.48
CA ARG A 894 13.85 -8.51 2.67
C ARG A 894 15.30 -8.31 3.08
N PHE A 895 16.19 -9.24 2.72
CA PHE A 895 17.63 -9.09 2.94
C PHE A 895 18.29 -8.11 1.94
N GLN A 896 17.54 -7.63 0.94
CA GLN A 896 18.08 -6.69 -0.04
C GLN A 896 18.58 -5.40 0.64
N GLY A 897 19.75 -4.92 0.20
CA GLY A 897 20.47 -3.81 0.84
C GLY A 897 21.26 -4.21 2.10
N GLY A 898 20.91 -5.30 2.77
CA GLY A 898 21.69 -5.89 3.86
C GLY A 898 22.95 -6.64 3.39
N GLU A 899 23.91 -6.78 4.30
CA GLU A 899 25.12 -7.61 4.16
C GLU A 899 25.60 -8.09 5.54
N ARG A 900 26.27 -9.24 5.61
CA ARG A 900 26.80 -9.82 6.85
C ARG A 900 28.17 -10.45 6.62
N ALA A 901 28.99 -10.56 7.66
CA ALA A 901 30.25 -11.30 7.58
C ALA A 901 30.03 -12.74 7.10
N ALA A 902 29.05 -13.44 7.72
CA ALA A 902 28.65 -14.79 7.36
C ALA A 902 27.18 -14.85 6.92
N ILE A 903 26.91 -15.52 5.80
CA ILE A 903 25.55 -15.85 5.34
C ILE A 903 25.38 -17.35 5.23
N ILE A 904 24.26 -17.86 5.73
CA ILE A 904 23.76 -19.21 5.50
C ILE A 904 22.56 -19.12 4.56
N LEU A 905 22.63 -19.72 3.38
CA LEU A 905 21.57 -19.74 2.38
C LEU A 905 20.91 -21.13 2.37
N SER A 906 19.69 -21.24 2.90
CA SER A 906 18.87 -22.46 2.84
C SER A 906 18.03 -22.45 1.57
N LEU A 907 18.20 -23.47 0.71
CA LEU A 907 17.50 -23.58 -0.57
C LEU A 907 16.14 -24.31 -0.46
N VAL A 908 15.89 -25.03 0.64
CA VAL A 908 14.64 -25.74 0.99
C VAL A 908 14.33 -26.95 0.10
N ILE A 909 15.03 -27.12 -1.03
CA ILE A 909 14.75 -28.14 -2.03
C ILE A 909 15.34 -29.48 -1.60
N ALA A 910 14.47 -30.47 -1.47
CA ALA A 910 14.91 -31.86 -1.28
C ALA A 910 14.43 -32.84 -2.36
N THR A 911 13.53 -32.42 -3.25
CA THR A 911 13.14 -33.15 -4.45
C THR A 911 13.09 -32.19 -5.63
N PRO A 912 13.40 -32.63 -6.87
CA PRO A 912 13.28 -31.78 -8.05
C PRO A 912 11.89 -31.12 -8.07
N PRO A 913 11.80 -29.79 -8.17
CA PRO A 913 10.51 -29.12 -8.16
C PRO A 913 9.72 -29.50 -9.42
N GLY A 914 8.42 -29.75 -9.26
CA GLY A 914 7.52 -29.89 -10.40
C GLY A 914 7.43 -28.58 -11.18
N GLU A 915 7.23 -28.68 -12.50
CA GLU A 915 7.04 -27.54 -13.39
C GLU A 915 5.87 -26.65 -12.88
N GLY A 916 6.11 -25.34 -12.75
CA GLY A 916 5.11 -24.40 -12.22
C GLY A 916 4.90 -24.42 -10.71
N SER A 917 5.68 -25.21 -9.94
CA SER A 917 5.62 -25.15 -8.48
C SER A 917 6.14 -23.81 -7.92
N PRO A 918 5.71 -23.37 -6.71
CA PRO A 918 6.24 -22.16 -6.06
C PRO A 918 7.77 -22.18 -5.89
N VAL A 919 8.33 -23.38 -5.77
CA VAL A 919 9.77 -23.63 -5.71
C VAL A 919 10.44 -23.38 -7.05
N SER A 920 9.89 -23.92 -8.14
CA SER A 920 10.31 -23.58 -9.50
C SER A 920 10.27 -22.06 -9.70
N GLY A 921 9.15 -21.40 -9.38
CA GLY A 921 9.00 -19.95 -9.60
C GLY A 921 10.01 -19.05 -8.88
N PHE A 922 10.53 -19.45 -7.70
CA PHE A 922 11.61 -18.73 -7.04
C PHE A 922 12.95 -18.94 -7.74
N LEU A 923 13.24 -20.19 -8.12
CA LEU A 923 14.53 -20.60 -8.68
C LEU A 923 14.69 -20.25 -10.16
N ASP A 924 13.56 -20.15 -10.87
CA ASP A 924 13.46 -19.69 -12.25
C ASP A 924 13.73 -18.18 -12.36
N GLU A 925 13.79 -17.44 -11.25
CA GLU A 925 14.15 -16.03 -11.20
C GLU A 925 15.63 -15.86 -10.79
N PRO A 926 16.57 -15.73 -11.76
CA PRO A 926 18.01 -15.71 -11.46
C PRO A 926 18.41 -14.51 -10.61
N ARG A 927 17.63 -13.42 -10.62
CA ARG A 927 17.89 -12.19 -9.85
C ARG A 927 17.78 -12.43 -8.35
N ARG A 928 16.86 -13.31 -7.90
CA ARG A 928 16.69 -13.66 -6.48
C ARG A 928 17.91 -14.44 -5.98
N LEU A 929 18.36 -15.44 -6.74
CA LEU A 929 19.56 -16.18 -6.40
C LEU A 929 20.78 -15.26 -6.37
N ASN A 930 20.96 -14.39 -7.37
CA ASN A 930 22.03 -13.40 -7.38
C ASN A 930 22.02 -12.55 -6.09
N VAL A 931 20.86 -12.02 -5.69
CA VAL A 931 20.75 -11.26 -4.44
C VAL A 931 21.19 -12.09 -3.25
N GLY A 932 20.69 -13.32 -3.07
CA GLY A 932 21.03 -14.19 -1.95
C GLY A 932 22.53 -14.49 -1.86
N LEU A 933 23.16 -14.83 -2.99
CA LEU A 933 24.60 -15.15 -3.06
C LEU A 933 25.49 -13.94 -2.72
N THR A 934 25.06 -12.72 -3.05
CA THR A 934 25.88 -11.51 -2.90
C THR A 934 25.67 -10.75 -1.58
N ARG A 935 25.10 -11.41 -0.56
CA ARG A 935 24.92 -10.82 0.78
C ARG A 935 26.10 -11.09 1.73
N ALA A 936 26.89 -12.12 1.47
CA ALA A 936 28.03 -12.50 2.29
C ALA A 936 29.23 -11.59 2.04
N ARG A 937 29.96 -11.22 3.10
CA ARG A 937 31.26 -10.55 2.96
C ARG A 937 32.40 -11.55 2.91
N GLN A 938 32.48 -12.43 3.91
CA GLN A 938 33.64 -13.29 4.12
C GLN A 938 33.32 -14.77 3.97
N LYS A 939 32.12 -15.20 4.39
CA LYS A 939 31.71 -16.60 4.30
C LYS A 939 30.27 -16.79 3.84
N LEU A 940 30.08 -17.66 2.86
CA LEU A 940 28.80 -18.11 2.34
C LEU A 940 28.70 -19.63 2.49
N ILE A 941 27.69 -20.06 3.25
CA ILE A 941 27.36 -21.48 3.43
C ILE A 941 26.03 -21.74 2.73
N ILE A 942 26.01 -22.64 1.75
CA ILE A 942 24.81 -22.98 0.99
C ILE A 942 24.32 -24.34 1.47
N LEU A 943 23.05 -24.42 1.87
CA LEU A 943 22.39 -25.65 2.28
C LEU A 943 21.41 -26.10 1.19
N GLY A 944 21.49 -27.37 0.81
CA GLY A 944 20.51 -27.95 -0.11
C GLY A 944 20.85 -29.38 -0.50
N HIS A 945 19.84 -30.13 -0.93
CA HIS A 945 20.01 -31.51 -1.37
C HIS A 945 20.51 -31.57 -2.82
N ARG A 946 21.79 -31.88 -3.01
CA ARG A 946 22.46 -31.74 -4.32
C ARG A 946 21.79 -32.53 -5.46
N PRO A 947 21.42 -33.81 -5.30
CA PRO A 947 20.76 -34.58 -6.37
C PRO A 947 19.45 -33.95 -6.86
N ALA A 948 18.69 -33.31 -5.99
CA ALA A 948 17.45 -32.63 -6.36
C ALA A 948 17.70 -31.32 -7.12
N LEU A 949 18.82 -30.66 -6.83
CA LEU A 949 19.19 -29.35 -7.34
C LEU A 949 19.95 -29.40 -8.67
N GLU A 950 20.66 -30.49 -8.95
CA GLU A 950 21.37 -30.73 -10.21
C GLU A 950 20.43 -30.82 -11.42
N ALA A 951 19.15 -31.11 -11.19
CA ALA A 951 18.11 -31.03 -12.23
C ALA A 951 17.88 -29.60 -12.76
N MET A 952 18.38 -28.57 -12.06
CA MET A 952 18.18 -27.16 -12.41
C MET A 952 19.50 -26.54 -12.91
N PRO A 953 19.56 -26.02 -14.15
CA PRO A 953 20.83 -25.60 -14.78
C PRO A 953 21.65 -24.59 -13.96
N LEU A 954 20.99 -23.58 -13.37
CA LEU A 954 21.65 -22.53 -12.61
C LEU A 954 22.25 -23.05 -11.28
N LEU A 955 21.52 -23.94 -10.60
CA LEU A 955 21.94 -24.51 -9.32
C LEU A 955 22.97 -25.62 -9.52
N HIS A 956 22.87 -26.37 -10.61
CA HIS A 956 23.92 -27.30 -11.05
C HIS A 956 25.24 -26.55 -11.29
N ALA A 957 25.22 -25.46 -12.05
CA ALA A 957 26.40 -24.64 -12.29
C ALA A 957 26.99 -24.07 -10.99
N LEU A 958 26.15 -23.65 -10.04
CA LEU A 958 26.57 -23.18 -8.73
C LEU A 958 27.22 -24.30 -7.89
N ALA A 959 26.59 -25.48 -7.85
CA ALA A 959 27.12 -26.63 -7.14
C ALA A 959 28.48 -27.06 -7.72
N GLU A 960 28.64 -27.06 -9.04
CA GLU A 960 29.91 -27.37 -9.70
C GLU A 960 30.99 -26.30 -9.44
N HIS A 961 30.60 -25.03 -9.33
CA HIS A 961 31.53 -23.96 -8.96
C HIS A 961 32.04 -24.07 -7.52
N CYS A 962 31.22 -24.59 -6.59
CA CYS A 962 31.62 -24.77 -5.20
C CYS A 962 32.69 -25.88 -5.06
N ALA A 963 33.95 -25.48 -4.88
CA ALA A 963 35.05 -26.43 -4.65
C ALA A 963 34.90 -27.24 -3.34
N ASN A 964 34.37 -26.60 -2.28
CA ASN A 964 34.19 -27.23 -0.99
C ASN A 964 32.77 -27.78 -0.85
N LYS A 965 32.62 -29.10 -0.95
CA LYS A 965 31.35 -29.83 -0.83
C LYS A 965 31.43 -30.75 0.39
N VAL A 966 30.56 -30.56 1.37
CA VAL A 966 30.53 -31.35 2.61
C VAL A 966 29.15 -32.01 2.74
N ARG A 967 29.11 -33.28 3.12
CA ARG A 967 27.85 -33.95 3.50
C ARG A 967 27.56 -33.64 4.97
N TRP A 968 26.32 -33.32 5.30
CA TRP A 968 25.96 -33.13 6.69
C TRP A 968 25.90 -34.48 7.44
N ASP A 969 26.88 -34.72 8.31
CA ASP A 969 26.98 -35.94 9.14
C ASP A 969 26.71 -35.65 10.64
N GLY A 970 26.31 -34.43 11.00
CA GLY A 970 26.03 -34.04 12.39
C GLY A 970 24.71 -34.61 12.92
N PRO A 971 24.56 -34.81 14.25
CA PRO A 971 23.30 -35.27 14.83
C PRO A 971 22.19 -34.28 14.47
N THR A 972 21.15 -34.75 13.79
CA THR A 972 19.91 -33.98 13.66
C THR A 972 19.28 -34.00 15.05
N PRO A 973 19.19 -32.86 15.77
CA PRO A 973 18.62 -32.87 17.11
C PRO A 973 17.19 -33.37 17.00
N SER A 974 16.85 -34.41 17.75
CA SER A 974 15.52 -35.01 17.78
C SER A 974 14.50 -34.07 18.44
N PRO A 975 13.21 -34.13 18.07
CA PRO A 975 12.15 -33.43 18.78
C PRO A 975 11.86 -34.19 20.09
N SER A 976 12.51 -33.82 21.18
CA SER A 976 12.14 -34.28 22.53
C SER A 976 12.09 -33.05 23.43
N GLY A 977 10.98 -32.74 24.09
CA GLY A 977 10.27 -33.63 25.00
C GLY A 977 10.55 -33.09 26.40
N GLY A 978 9.54 -32.52 27.05
CA GLY A 978 9.66 -31.95 28.39
C GLY A 978 10.09 -33.02 29.40
N GLY A 979 11.37 -33.02 29.74
CA GLY A 979 11.93 -33.81 30.83
C GLY A 979 11.95 -32.98 32.11
N SER A 980 10.96 -33.18 32.97
CA SER A 980 10.96 -32.75 34.36
C SER A 980 12.09 -33.46 35.12
N GLY A 981 13.16 -32.74 35.44
CA GLY A 981 14.17 -33.19 36.39
C GLY A 981 13.68 -32.97 37.82
N SER A 982 13.12 -34.00 38.45
CA SER A 982 12.96 -34.06 39.89
C SER A 982 14.21 -34.72 40.49
N GLU A 983 15.15 -33.91 40.96
CA GLU A 983 16.18 -34.39 41.90
C GLU A 983 15.72 -34.09 43.33
N GLY A 984 15.43 -35.16 44.06
CA GLY A 984 15.26 -35.11 45.50
C GLY A 984 16.62 -35.00 46.19
N MET A 985 16.72 -34.08 47.14
CA MET A 985 17.75 -34.13 48.16
C MET A 985 17.07 -34.24 49.53
N SER A 986 17.24 -35.42 50.10
CA SER A 986 17.15 -35.71 51.52
C SER A 986 18.22 -34.96 52.31
N SER A 987 17.87 -34.64 53.57
CA SER A 987 18.63 -34.00 54.66
C SER A 987 18.71 -32.48 54.66
#